data_AF-A0A183H6I4-F1
#
_entry.id   AF-A0A183H6I4-F1
#
_cell.length_a   1.000
_cell.length_b   1.000
_cell.length_c   1.000
_cell.angle_alpha   90.00
_cell.angle_beta   90.00
_cell.angle_gamma   90.00
#
_symmetry.space_group_name_H-M   'P 1'
#
loop_
_entity.id
_entity.type
_entity.pdbx_description
1 polymer ?
#
loop_
_entity_poly.entity_id
_entity_poly.type
_entity_poly.pdbx_seq_one_letter_code
_entity_poly.pdbx_strand_id
1 'polypeptide(L)'
;MVRTRALMQIAVLLNDESMRSKLLNLPKISVCAYDSEDENAKKHQDDPILLRIIATRCLDARVSTRKAAIVALESLFSSLSESQRTEFLPLFQQHCRDPSVLVRKQAAESLSRLLLLLGTSNGMLDKVWLTSVLPLINDREQSVVQLASKLVLETLILPALEDTTPVVWRILEAVEQEVNHRRLLLRSLLHQAKEGELTEHAVEKLLKKCDNLEKVNIIWMLLDFLSNVFKIDVSPAIRFWYTLNESDGNNLVGYVAEVIARCADNINETSRNQLIDNFSTKLIEFSVNEGHIAHVYYAFARLCNGVGDDGKDTKQMLEFNCILMDKSLKILHNIIFRPNDASGEIPLSQENEKTAELLVRIINSLGEAIQYSPILLSKNPKVFDIMQLIMASDVIQQQLIQTVIGTLYNTSPAVPSIRPLAAVNCPDMEEESQQAGIQQNADCNIPKHCVSATGFPQNSKSSSQSNNNMEGSQKEPALVNQECRTSQPTSHGLGPTFLGQHTVNMEVLSPAVRAQAVLAIGKICLQDEKLAKKCVPVLSRQLLVNSNHLVRSNIVGVICDLCKRYTLLVDRHSAILASCLKDPSTLVRKQTLMLLTHLIKEQFVRWAGQIMYRFVSTILDENKEVREYAEMCLVDVLLVQFPNMFVNHFLECVFYFNSVTHGLWLATSN
;
A
#
# COMPACT_ATOMS: atom_id res chain seq x y z
N MET A 1 -38.19 -2.66 23.73
CA MET A 1 -37.91 -2.90 25.15
C MET A 1 -38.06 -4.37 25.53
N VAL A 2 -39.23 -5.00 25.36
CA VAL A 2 -39.45 -6.42 25.72
C VAL A 2 -38.45 -7.38 25.03
N ARG A 3 -38.30 -7.29 23.70
CA ARG A 3 -37.33 -8.11 22.92
C ARG A 3 -35.89 -7.99 23.45
N THR A 4 -35.44 -6.75 23.69
CA THR A 4 -34.11 -6.48 24.26
C THR A 4 -33.93 -7.14 25.62
N ARG A 5 -34.90 -6.98 26.53
CA ARG A 5 -34.83 -7.60 27.86
C ARG A 5 -34.83 -9.13 27.77
N ALA A 6 -35.68 -9.71 26.92
CA ALA A 6 -35.74 -11.15 26.71
C ALA A 6 -34.39 -11.70 26.21
N LEU A 7 -33.76 -11.07 25.22
CA LEU A 7 -32.45 -11.47 24.71
C LEU A 7 -31.35 -11.40 25.77
N MET A 8 -31.35 -10.35 26.60
CA MET A 8 -30.40 -10.25 27.71
C MET A 8 -30.60 -11.35 28.75
N GLN A 9 -31.85 -11.71 29.07
CA GLN A 9 -32.13 -12.83 29.98
C GLN A 9 -31.70 -14.17 29.37
N ILE A 10 -31.94 -14.37 28.07
CA ILE A 10 -31.45 -15.54 27.34
C ILE A 10 -29.93 -15.62 27.42
N ALA A 11 -29.21 -14.52 27.18
CA ALA A 11 -27.74 -14.49 27.29
C ALA A 11 -27.24 -14.95 28.67
N VAL A 12 -27.90 -14.49 29.75
CA VAL A 12 -27.57 -14.93 31.12
C VAL A 12 -27.84 -16.42 31.30
N LEU A 13 -28.99 -16.91 30.85
CA LEU A 13 -29.35 -18.34 30.96
C LEU A 13 -28.41 -19.24 30.15
N LEU A 14 -27.90 -18.76 29.02
CA LEU A 14 -26.95 -19.50 28.18
C LEU A 14 -25.58 -19.70 28.84
N ASN A 15 -25.26 -19.00 29.93
CA ASN A 15 -24.03 -19.26 30.68
C ASN A 15 -24.09 -20.58 31.47
N ASP A 16 -25.29 -21.04 31.84
CA ASP A 16 -25.50 -22.35 32.49
C ASP A 16 -25.60 -23.47 31.44
N GLU A 17 -24.78 -24.50 31.58
CA GLU A 17 -24.67 -25.59 30.60
C GLU A 17 -25.96 -26.42 30.48
N SER A 18 -26.65 -26.67 31.60
CA SER A 18 -27.92 -27.42 31.61
C SER A 18 -29.02 -26.65 30.90
N MET A 19 -29.12 -25.36 31.19
CA MET A 19 -30.09 -24.47 30.54
C MET A 19 -29.77 -24.28 29.07
N ARG A 20 -28.49 -24.13 28.71
CA ARG A 20 -28.04 -24.03 27.31
C ARG A 20 -28.47 -25.25 26.49
N SER A 21 -28.22 -26.46 26.98
CA SER A 21 -28.63 -27.70 26.30
C SER A 21 -30.15 -27.79 26.13
N LYS A 22 -30.94 -27.44 27.16
CA LYS A 22 -32.41 -27.42 27.07
C LYS A 22 -32.92 -26.40 26.05
N LEU A 23 -32.32 -25.21 26.03
CA LEU A 23 -32.70 -24.12 25.13
C LEU A 23 -32.33 -24.38 23.67
N LEU A 24 -31.25 -25.12 23.41
CA LEU A 24 -30.89 -25.56 22.07
C LEU A 24 -31.80 -26.67 21.53
N ASN A 25 -32.36 -27.50 22.42
CA ASN A 25 -33.23 -28.63 22.08
C ASN A 25 -34.74 -28.29 22.06
N LEU A 26 -35.10 -27.01 21.92
CA LEU A 26 -36.51 -26.61 21.86
C LEU A 26 -37.21 -27.19 20.61
N PRO A 27 -38.43 -27.75 20.72
CA PRO A 27 -39.13 -28.37 19.61
C PRO A 27 -39.52 -27.36 18.52
N LYS A 28 -39.40 -27.75 17.24
CA LYS A 28 -39.69 -26.93 16.03
C LYS A 28 -41.12 -26.36 15.96
N ILE A 29 -42.05 -26.88 16.77
CA ILE A 29 -43.49 -26.60 16.69
C ILE A 29 -43.88 -25.30 17.43
N SER A 30 -43.00 -24.70 18.24
CA SER A 30 -43.41 -23.64 19.20
C SER A 30 -43.27 -22.19 18.72
N VAL A 31 -42.77 -21.91 17.51
CA VAL A 31 -42.50 -20.54 17.07
C VAL A 31 -42.98 -20.35 15.63
N CYS A 32 -43.99 -19.50 15.46
CA CYS A 32 -44.46 -19.03 14.15
C CYS A 32 -43.35 -18.16 13.53
N ALA A 33 -42.46 -18.79 12.77
CA ALA A 33 -41.53 -18.07 11.92
C ALA A 33 -42.31 -17.56 10.71
N TYR A 34 -42.28 -16.25 10.46
CA TYR A 34 -42.62 -15.72 9.15
C TYR A 34 -41.62 -16.33 8.16
N ASP A 35 -42.09 -17.24 7.32
CA ASP A 35 -41.35 -17.73 6.16
C ASP A 35 -41.21 -16.56 5.18
N SER A 36 -40.05 -15.89 5.22
CA SER A 36 -39.61 -15.09 4.08
C SER A 36 -39.11 -16.07 3.01
N GLU A 37 -39.62 -15.97 1.78
CA GLU A 37 -39.19 -16.71 0.59
C GLU A 37 -37.77 -16.29 0.14
N ASP A 38 -36.79 -16.40 1.04
CA ASP A 38 -35.40 -16.04 0.80
C ASP A 38 -34.58 -17.33 0.69
N GLU A 39 -33.72 -17.47 -0.33
CA GLU A 39 -32.95 -18.71 -0.56
C GLU A 39 -32.08 -19.11 0.65
N ASN A 40 -31.69 -18.13 1.48
CA ASN A 40 -31.00 -18.37 2.76
C ASN A 40 -31.84 -19.17 3.77
N ALA A 41 -33.17 -19.08 3.75
CA ALA A 41 -34.03 -19.78 4.71
C ALA A 41 -33.95 -21.31 4.58
N LYS A 42 -33.62 -21.84 3.40
CA LYS A 42 -33.45 -23.29 3.16
C LYS A 42 -32.13 -23.85 3.71
N LYS A 43 -31.07 -23.04 3.85
CA LYS A 43 -29.78 -23.47 4.43
C LYS A 43 -29.84 -23.72 5.95
N HIS A 44 -30.72 -23.03 6.66
CA HIS A 44 -30.76 -23.04 8.13
C HIS A 44 -31.83 -23.98 8.73
N GLN A 45 -32.32 -24.98 7.99
CA GLN A 45 -33.44 -25.81 8.45
C GLN A 45 -33.06 -26.76 9.60
N ASP A 46 -31.77 -27.08 9.73
CA ASP A 46 -31.21 -27.97 10.75
C ASP A 46 -30.59 -27.24 11.95
N ASP A 47 -30.46 -25.91 11.89
CA ASP A 47 -29.96 -25.12 13.02
C ASP A 47 -30.95 -25.04 14.19
N PRO A 48 -30.45 -24.99 15.44
CA PRO A 48 -31.28 -24.74 16.61
C PRO A 48 -32.14 -23.48 16.44
N ILE A 49 -33.43 -23.58 16.75
CA ILE A 49 -34.39 -22.47 16.58
C ILE A 49 -33.92 -21.21 17.32
N LEU A 50 -33.38 -21.38 18.53
CA LEU A 50 -32.88 -20.27 19.32
C LEU A 50 -31.73 -19.55 18.62
N LEU A 51 -30.80 -20.28 18.01
CA LEU A 51 -29.69 -19.70 17.25
C LEU A 51 -30.21 -18.87 16.08
N ARG A 52 -31.19 -19.38 15.33
CA ARG A 52 -31.86 -18.64 14.25
C ARG A 52 -32.54 -17.38 14.75
N ILE A 53 -33.30 -17.47 15.86
CA ILE A 53 -33.97 -16.31 16.46
C ILE A 53 -32.94 -15.23 16.84
N ILE A 54 -31.85 -15.62 17.51
CA ILE A 54 -30.78 -14.70 17.89
C ILE A 54 -30.16 -14.06 16.64
N ALA A 55 -29.79 -14.85 15.64
CA ALA A 55 -29.23 -14.36 14.38
C ALA A 55 -30.16 -13.38 13.66
N THR A 56 -31.46 -13.67 13.56
CA THR A 56 -32.43 -12.73 12.98
C THR A 56 -32.55 -11.44 13.81
N ARG A 57 -32.37 -11.51 15.14
CA ARG A 57 -32.41 -10.32 16.00
C ARG A 57 -31.11 -9.51 15.97
N CYS A 58 -29.99 -10.08 15.51
CA CYS A 58 -28.79 -9.30 15.19
C CYS A 58 -29.08 -8.27 14.09
N LEU A 59 -30.00 -8.55 13.16
CA LEU A 59 -30.40 -7.63 12.07
C LEU A 59 -31.64 -6.76 12.41
N ASP A 60 -32.00 -6.61 13.69
CA ASP A 60 -33.20 -5.87 14.09
C ASP A 60 -33.08 -4.36 13.80
N ALA A 61 -34.19 -3.71 13.39
CA ALA A 61 -34.22 -2.27 13.16
C ALA A 61 -33.81 -1.45 14.41
N ARG A 62 -34.09 -1.96 15.63
CA ARG A 62 -33.74 -1.27 16.87
C ARG A 62 -32.33 -1.61 17.33
N VAL A 63 -31.51 -0.58 17.49
CA VAL A 63 -30.13 -0.61 18.01
C VAL A 63 -30.02 -1.45 19.29
N SER A 64 -30.89 -1.23 20.28
CA SER A 64 -30.84 -1.95 21.56
C SER A 64 -31.11 -3.44 21.41
N THR A 65 -31.94 -3.84 20.45
CA THR A 65 -32.21 -5.26 20.17
C THR A 65 -31.01 -5.91 19.50
N ARG A 66 -30.38 -5.26 18.50
CA ARG A 66 -29.15 -5.77 17.87
C ARG A 66 -28.05 -5.99 18.88
N LYS A 67 -27.80 -4.98 19.73
CA LYS A 67 -26.81 -5.07 20.81
C LYS A 67 -27.06 -6.28 21.72
N ALA A 68 -28.30 -6.47 22.20
CA ALA A 68 -28.63 -7.59 23.08
C ALA A 68 -28.56 -8.95 22.36
N ALA A 69 -28.87 -9.00 21.06
CA ALA A 69 -28.73 -10.21 20.25
C ALA A 69 -27.26 -10.62 20.09
N ILE A 70 -26.36 -9.67 19.88
CA ILE A 70 -24.90 -9.93 19.82
C ILE A 70 -24.39 -10.52 21.14
N VAL A 71 -24.84 -9.98 22.28
CA VAL A 71 -24.49 -10.52 23.61
C VAL A 71 -25.02 -11.95 23.77
N ALA A 72 -26.26 -12.22 23.36
CA ALA A 72 -26.81 -13.58 23.41
C ALA A 72 -26.08 -14.55 22.47
N LEU A 73 -25.68 -14.09 21.28
CA LEU A 73 -24.91 -14.87 20.33
C LEU A 73 -23.52 -15.21 20.89
N GLU A 74 -22.85 -14.24 21.52
CA GLU A 74 -21.56 -14.42 22.18
C GLU A 74 -21.62 -15.53 23.23
N SER A 75 -22.62 -15.49 24.13
CA SER A 75 -22.83 -16.51 25.16
C SER A 75 -23.08 -17.91 24.59
N LEU A 76 -23.65 -18.01 23.38
CA LEU A 76 -23.90 -19.28 22.73
C LEU A 76 -22.70 -19.80 21.92
N PHE A 77 -21.86 -18.89 21.43
CA PHE A 77 -20.90 -19.16 20.36
C PHE A 77 -19.92 -20.29 20.67
N SER A 78 -19.45 -20.37 21.91
CA SER A 78 -18.52 -21.42 22.38
C SER A 78 -19.12 -22.83 22.35
N SER A 79 -20.45 -22.96 22.37
CA SER A 79 -21.14 -24.25 22.31
C SER A 79 -21.50 -24.71 20.89
N LEU A 80 -21.35 -23.82 19.90
CA LEU A 80 -21.68 -24.12 18.51
C LEU A 80 -20.66 -25.08 17.89
N SER A 81 -21.11 -25.87 16.92
CA SER A 81 -20.23 -26.67 16.05
C SER A 81 -19.32 -25.77 15.21
N GLU A 82 -18.22 -26.31 14.69
CA GLU A 82 -17.28 -25.54 13.85
C GLU A 82 -17.94 -24.97 12.58
N SER A 83 -18.84 -25.73 11.95
CA SER A 83 -19.64 -25.28 10.80
C SER A 83 -20.49 -24.07 11.16
N GLN A 84 -21.23 -24.16 12.27
CA GLN A 84 -22.08 -23.06 12.75
C GLN A 84 -21.25 -21.83 13.15
N ARG A 85 -20.11 -22.02 13.82
CA ARG A 85 -19.23 -20.89 14.14
C ARG A 85 -18.78 -20.18 12.87
N THR A 86 -18.36 -20.93 11.86
CA THR A 86 -17.94 -20.36 10.57
C THR A 86 -19.07 -19.59 9.88
N GLU A 87 -20.28 -20.11 9.96
CA GLU A 87 -21.48 -19.52 9.35
C GLU A 87 -21.96 -18.25 10.06
N PHE A 88 -21.95 -18.22 11.40
CA PHE A 88 -22.49 -17.10 12.18
C PHE A 88 -21.43 -16.06 12.59
N LEU A 89 -20.13 -16.35 12.44
CA LEU A 89 -19.06 -15.39 12.71
C LEU A 89 -19.14 -14.09 11.89
N PRO A 90 -19.52 -14.10 10.59
CA PRO A 90 -19.73 -12.90 9.79
C PRO A 90 -20.74 -11.90 10.40
N LEU A 91 -21.69 -12.34 11.23
CA LEU A 91 -22.60 -11.42 11.93
C LEU A 91 -21.83 -10.47 12.85
N PHE A 92 -20.85 -10.96 13.61
CA PHE A 92 -20.01 -10.10 14.45
C PHE A 92 -19.16 -9.13 13.61
N GLN A 93 -18.62 -9.61 12.48
CA GLN A 93 -17.83 -8.79 11.55
C GLN A 93 -18.66 -7.61 11.01
N GLN A 94 -19.85 -7.93 10.49
CA GLN A 94 -20.77 -6.94 9.96
C GLN A 94 -21.13 -5.89 11.02
N HIS A 95 -21.36 -6.31 12.26
CA HIS A 95 -21.72 -5.40 13.34
C HIS A 95 -20.57 -4.54 13.87
N CYS A 96 -19.31 -4.88 13.59
CA CYS A 96 -18.21 -3.94 13.78
C CYS A 96 -18.32 -2.72 12.86
N ARG A 97 -19.11 -2.78 11.77
CA ARG A 97 -19.41 -1.66 10.87
C ARG A 97 -20.86 -1.16 11.00
N ASP A 98 -21.54 -1.47 12.10
CA ASP A 98 -22.93 -1.06 12.33
C ASP A 98 -23.05 0.49 12.33
N PRO A 99 -24.15 1.07 11.80
CA PRO A 99 -24.38 2.52 11.86
C PRO A 99 -24.34 3.08 13.28
N SER A 100 -24.74 2.28 14.28
CA SER A 100 -24.75 2.64 15.69
C SER A 100 -23.42 2.36 16.38
N VAL A 101 -22.89 3.41 17.01
CA VAL A 101 -21.73 3.36 17.93
C VAL A 101 -21.87 2.25 18.98
N LEU A 102 -23.05 2.11 19.59
CA LEU A 102 -23.27 1.14 20.66
C LEU A 102 -23.15 -0.31 20.19
N VAL A 103 -23.49 -0.58 18.92
CA VAL A 103 -23.43 -1.91 18.33
C VAL A 103 -22.01 -2.23 17.88
N ARG A 104 -21.31 -1.27 17.25
CA ARG A 104 -19.88 -1.41 16.90
C ARG A 104 -19.03 -1.76 18.12
N LYS A 105 -19.21 -1.00 19.21
CA LYS A 105 -18.50 -1.24 20.48
C LYS A 105 -18.79 -2.62 21.04
N GLN A 106 -20.06 -3.03 21.08
CA GLN A 106 -20.45 -4.35 21.58
C GLN A 106 -19.87 -5.48 20.73
N ALA A 107 -19.91 -5.38 19.40
CA ALA A 107 -19.37 -6.39 18.51
C ALA A 107 -17.85 -6.56 18.68
N ALA A 108 -17.12 -5.45 18.80
CA ALA A 108 -15.68 -5.44 19.03
C ALA A 108 -15.29 -6.11 20.36
N GLU A 109 -16.02 -5.79 21.43
CA GLU A 109 -15.86 -6.42 22.75
C GLU A 109 -16.14 -7.93 22.70
N SER A 110 -17.26 -8.32 22.07
CA SER A 110 -17.64 -9.73 21.93
C SER A 110 -16.59 -10.52 21.14
N LEU A 111 -16.11 -10.00 20.00
CA LEU A 111 -15.05 -10.65 19.23
C LEU A 111 -13.74 -10.79 20.01
N SER A 112 -13.37 -9.78 20.80
CA SER A 112 -12.14 -9.82 21.60
C SER A 112 -12.22 -10.86 22.71
N ARG A 113 -13.38 -11.00 23.36
CA ARG A 113 -13.61 -12.08 24.36
C ARG A 113 -13.61 -13.46 23.73
N LEU A 114 -14.28 -13.63 22.59
CA LEU A 114 -14.32 -14.90 21.87
C LEU A 114 -12.92 -15.33 21.39
N LEU A 115 -12.10 -14.38 20.96
CA LEU A 115 -10.71 -14.63 20.57
C LEU A 115 -9.89 -15.19 21.74
N LEU A 116 -9.98 -14.59 22.92
CA LEU A 116 -9.27 -15.08 24.11
C LEU A 116 -9.81 -16.42 24.61
N LEU A 117 -11.11 -16.68 24.46
CA LEU A 117 -11.75 -17.91 24.91
C LEU A 117 -11.50 -19.11 23.97
N LEU A 118 -11.55 -18.89 22.65
CA LEU A 118 -11.58 -19.96 21.64
C LEU A 118 -10.37 -19.98 20.70
N GLY A 119 -9.48 -18.98 20.79
CA GLY A 119 -8.38 -18.79 19.84
C GLY A 119 -7.26 -19.82 19.92
N THR A 120 -7.46 -21.02 20.45
CA THR A 120 -6.42 -22.03 20.66
C THR A 120 -6.23 -23.01 19.50
N SER A 121 -7.19 -23.15 18.57
CA SER A 121 -7.14 -24.21 17.54
C SER A 121 -7.45 -23.79 16.10
N ASN A 122 -8.22 -22.72 15.86
CA ASN A 122 -8.62 -22.31 14.50
C ASN A 122 -8.33 -20.82 14.29
N GLY A 123 -7.34 -20.50 13.44
CA GLY A 123 -6.91 -19.13 13.12
C GLY A 123 -7.98 -18.26 12.42
N MET A 124 -9.18 -18.81 12.17
CA MET A 124 -10.32 -18.05 11.68
C MET A 124 -10.61 -16.81 12.54
N LEU A 125 -10.64 -16.95 13.89
CA LEU A 125 -10.92 -15.82 14.79
C LEU A 125 -9.83 -14.74 14.72
N ASP A 126 -8.57 -15.12 14.53
CA ASP A 126 -7.46 -14.19 14.38
C ASP A 126 -7.70 -13.27 13.17
N LYS A 127 -7.98 -13.89 12.01
CA LYS A 127 -8.26 -13.16 10.77
C LYS A 127 -9.46 -12.24 10.95
N VAL A 128 -10.53 -12.75 11.56
CA VAL A 128 -11.76 -11.98 11.81
C VAL A 128 -11.50 -10.77 12.71
N TRP A 129 -10.76 -10.96 13.79
CA TRP A 129 -10.44 -9.88 14.72
C TRP A 129 -9.56 -8.82 14.05
N LEU A 130 -8.54 -9.24 13.30
CA LEU A 130 -7.64 -8.34 12.57
C LEU A 130 -8.35 -7.55 11.46
N THR A 131 -9.36 -8.11 10.80
CA THR A 131 -10.11 -7.41 9.73
C THR A 131 -11.32 -6.63 10.22
N SER A 132 -11.75 -6.82 11.47
CA SER A 132 -12.98 -6.21 11.99
C SER A 132 -12.75 -5.29 13.18
N VAL A 133 -11.94 -5.70 14.16
CA VAL A 133 -11.70 -4.93 15.40
C VAL A 133 -10.54 -3.97 15.24
N LEU A 134 -9.39 -4.44 14.74
CA LEU A 134 -8.20 -3.59 14.57
C LEU A 134 -8.45 -2.36 13.67
N PRO A 135 -9.26 -2.41 12.59
CA PRO A 135 -9.56 -1.23 11.78
C PRO A 135 -10.38 -0.15 12.50
N LEU A 136 -11.05 -0.48 13.60
CA LEU A 136 -11.80 0.50 14.42
C LEU A 136 -10.90 1.55 15.09
N ILE A 137 -9.57 1.36 15.05
CA ILE A 137 -8.60 2.39 15.43
C ILE A 137 -8.73 3.65 14.53
N ASN A 138 -9.29 3.51 13.32
CA ASN A 138 -9.59 4.61 12.42
C ASN A 138 -11.09 4.94 12.34
N ASP A 139 -11.90 4.51 13.32
CA ASP A 139 -13.33 4.81 13.36
C ASP A 139 -13.58 6.33 13.42
N ARG A 140 -14.68 6.77 12.81
CA ARG A 140 -15.08 8.18 12.80
C ARG A 140 -15.47 8.71 14.19
N GLU A 141 -15.88 7.82 15.09
CA GLU A 141 -16.30 8.15 16.45
C GLU A 141 -15.16 7.91 17.44
N GLN A 142 -14.69 8.96 18.11
CA GLN A 142 -13.58 8.88 19.06
C GLN A 142 -13.83 7.86 20.18
N SER A 143 -15.08 7.70 20.63
CA SER A 143 -15.44 6.74 21.68
C SER A 143 -15.33 5.27 21.25
N VAL A 144 -15.31 4.98 19.94
CA VAL A 144 -15.04 3.66 19.36
C VAL A 144 -13.53 3.46 19.24
N VAL A 145 -12.81 4.47 18.75
CA VAL A 145 -11.33 4.45 18.67
C VAL A 145 -10.70 4.17 20.03
N GLN A 146 -11.17 4.86 21.08
CA GLN A 146 -10.70 4.65 22.46
C GLN A 146 -10.92 3.20 22.93
N LEU A 147 -12.12 2.64 22.68
CA LEU A 147 -12.41 1.25 23.03
C LEU A 147 -11.55 0.28 22.23
N ALA A 148 -11.47 0.44 20.91
CA ALA A 148 -10.67 -0.43 20.04
C ALA A 148 -9.20 -0.43 20.46
N SER A 149 -8.66 0.74 20.81
CA SER A 149 -7.29 0.88 21.29
C SER A 149 -7.09 0.21 22.65
N LYS A 150 -8.06 0.33 23.56
CA LYS A 150 -8.07 -0.40 24.84
C LYS A 150 -8.13 -1.92 24.63
N LEU A 151 -8.96 -2.40 23.70
CA LEU A 151 -9.05 -3.82 23.37
C LEU A 151 -7.73 -4.36 22.81
N VAL A 152 -7.01 -3.59 21.98
CA VAL A 152 -5.65 -3.95 21.51
C VAL A 152 -4.69 -4.11 22.71
N LEU A 153 -4.72 -3.18 23.67
CA LEU A 153 -3.88 -3.24 24.86
C LEU A 153 -4.18 -4.50 25.70
N GLU A 154 -5.45 -4.72 26.04
CA GLU A 154 -5.89 -5.82 26.90
C GLU A 154 -5.78 -7.19 26.24
N THR A 155 -6.04 -7.27 24.92
CA THR A 155 -6.10 -8.55 24.19
C THR A 155 -4.73 -8.98 23.69
N LEU A 156 -3.85 -8.04 23.31
CA LEU A 156 -2.57 -8.35 22.67
C LEU A 156 -1.37 -7.95 23.52
N ILE A 157 -1.32 -6.69 23.97
CA ILE A 157 -0.07 -6.15 24.51
C ILE A 157 0.19 -6.62 25.94
N LEU A 158 -0.77 -6.46 26.85
CA LEU A 158 -0.60 -6.90 28.25
C LEU A 158 -0.32 -8.42 28.33
N PRO A 159 -1.06 -9.29 27.62
CA PRO A 159 -0.75 -10.72 27.59
C PRO A 159 0.63 -11.05 27.01
N ALA A 160 1.11 -10.32 26.00
CA ALA A 160 2.47 -10.51 25.45
C ALA A 160 3.56 -10.10 26.45
N LEU A 161 3.33 -9.01 27.21
CA LEU A 161 4.25 -8.57 28.25
C LEU A 161 4.35 -9.58 29.40
N GLU A 162 3.27 -10.30 29.70
CA GLU A 162 3.20 -11.27 30.79
C GLU A 162 3.43 -12.73 30.36
N ASP A 163 3.53 -13.00 29.04
CA ASP A 163 3.58 -14.36 28.46
C ASP A 163 2.41 -15.27 28.88
N THR A 164 1.24 -14.69 29.13
CA THR A 164 0.09 -15.44 29.69
C THR A 164 -0.63 -16.31 28.68
N THR A 165 -0.64 -15.93 27.40
CA THR A 165 -1.55 -16.55 26.42
C THR A 165 -0.85 -16.78 25.08
N PRO A 166 -0.62 -18.03 24.64
CA PRO A 166 0.08 -18.34 23.39
C PRO A 166 -0.57 -17.78 22.12
N VAL A 167 -1.91 -17.65 22.10
CA VAL A 167 -2.68 -17.07 20.96
C VAL A 167 -2.19 -15.70 20.55
N VAL A 168 -1.74 -14.91 21.52
CA VAL A 168 -1.34 -13.51 21.33
C VAL A 168 -0.14 -13.41 20.40
N TRP A 169 0.84 -14.31 20.55
CA TRP A 169 2.04 -14.31 19.73
C TRP A 169 1.74 -14.65 18.27
N ARG A 170 0.80 -15.58 18.03
CA ARG A 170 0.32 -15.88 16.67
C ARG A 170 -0.40 -14.69 16.02
N ILE A 171 -1.21 -13.95 16.77
CA ILE A 171 -1.87 -12.75 16.23
C ILE A 171 -0.84 -11.66 15.95
N LEU A 172 0.10 -11.44 16.88
CA LEU A 172 1.17 -10.45 16.69
C LEU A 172 2.10 -10.81 15.53
N GLU A 173 2.32 -12.09 15.26
CA GLU A 173 3.01 -12.57 14.06
C GLU A 173 2.23 -12.20 12.79
N ALA A 174 0.91 -12.45 12.75
CA ALA A 174 0.06 -12.03 11.64
C ALA A 174 -0.01 -10.49 11.48
N VAL A 175 0.15 -9.74 12.57
CA VAL A 175 0.31 -8.27 12.52
C VAL A 175 1.67 -7.89 11.92
N GLU A 176 2.75 -8.53 12.37
CA GLU A 176 4.11 -8.25 11.92
C GLU A 176 4.26 -8.47 10.41
N GLN A 177 3.58 -9.46 9.85
CA GLN A 177 3.65 -9.80 8.41
C GLN A 177 2.87 -8.85 7.49
N GLU A 178 1.95 -8.04 8.02
CA GLU A 178 1.04 -7.21 7.22
C GLU A 178 1.17 -5.72 7.56
N VAL A 179 1.70 -4.94 6.61
CA VAL A 179 2.04 -3.51 6.79
C VAL A 179 0.88 -2.67 7.36
N ASN A 180 -0.34 -2.90 6.88
CA ASN A 180 -1.52 -2.18 7.35
C ASN A 180 -1.86 -2.51 8.81
N HIS A 181 -1.70 -3.77 9.22
CA HIS A 181 -1.90 -4.16 10.62
C HIS A 181 -0.84 -3.51 11.51
N ARG A 182 0.44 -3.52 11.10
CA ARG A 182 1.53 -2.82 11.80
C ARG A 182 1.21 -1.35 12.04
N ARG A 183 0.74 -0.64 11.01
CA ARG A 183 0.35 0.77 11.10
C ARG A 183 -0.79 1.01 12.10
N LEU A 184 -1.82 0.17 12.07
CA LEU A 184 -2.95 0.26 13.01
C LEU A 184 -2.52 -0.05 14.45
N LEU A 185 -1.63 -1.04 14.63
CA LEU A 185 -1.05 -1.36 15.93
C LEU A 185 -0.24 -0.19 16.48
N LEU A 186 0.70 0.36 15.70
CA LEU A 186 1.46 1.55 16.09
C LEU A 186 0.52 2.68 16.53
N ARG A 187 -0.48 3.02 15.72
CA ARG A 187 -1.46 4.07 16.06
C ARG A 187 -2.18 3.79 17.37
N SER A 188 -2.55 2.54 17.63
CA SER A 188 -3.15 2.13 18.90
C SER A 188 -2.18 2.32 20.08
N LEU A 189 -0.91 1.90 19.95
CA LEU A 189 0.07 2.06 21.02
C LEU A 189 0.36 3.52 21.35
N LEU A 190 0.47 4.38 20.33
CA LEU A 190 0.63 5.82 20.51
C LEU A 190 -0.58 6.42 21.24
N HIS A 191 -1.79 5.95 20.94
CA HIS A 191 -3.00 6.37 21.65
C HIS A 191 -2.97 5.92 23.13
N GLN A 192 -2.64 4.67 23.42
CA GLN A 192 -2.55 4.17 24.81
C GLN A 192 -1.45 4.85 25.62
N ALA A 193 -0.32 5.16 25.00
CA ALA A 193 0.74 5.91 25.66
C ALA A 193 0.30 7.34 26.00
N LYS A 194 -0.47 7.98 25.12
CA LYS A 194 -1.04 9.31 25.37
C LYS A 194 -2.07 9.32 26.51
N GLU A 195 -2.87 8.25 26.63
CA GLU A 195 -3.86 8.10 27.72
C GLU A 195 -3.20 7.70 29.06
N GLY A 196 -1.91 7.30 29.05
CA GLY A 196 -1.15 6.91 30.25
C GLY A 196 -1.33 5.46 30.69
N GLU A 197 -2.09 4.66 29.93
CA GLU A 197 -2.31 3.22 30.20
C GLU A 197 -1.09 2.37 29.84
N LEU A 198 -0.27 2.85 28.90
CA LEU A 198 1.01 2.25 28.53
C LEU A 198 2.16 3.09 29.08
N THR A 199 3.16 2.46 29.68
CA THR A 199 4.25 3.13 30.38
C THR A 199 5.62 2.54 30.00
N GLU A 200 6.71 3.18 30.44
CA GLU A 200 8.09 2.70 30.21
C GLU A 200 8.34 1.28 30.75
N HIS A 201 7.56 0.81 31.73
CA HIS A 201 7.61 -0.57 32.22
C HIS A 201 7.38 -1.62 31.12
N ALA A 202 6.58 -1.29 30.10
CA ALA A 202 6.39 -2.16 28.94
C ALA A 202 7.69 -2.33 28.14
N VAL A 203 8.44 -1.23 27.95
CA VAL A 203 9.76 -1.25 27.28
C VAL A 203 10.74 -2.11 28.06
N GLU A 204 10.83 -1.92 29.39
CA GLU A 204 11.73 -2.70 30.24
C GLU A 204 11.44 -4.21 30.18
N LYS A 205 10.15 -4.59 30.20
CA LYS A 205 9.74 -5.99 30.04
C LYS A 205 10.10 -6.56 28.67
N LEU A 206 9.94 -5.78 27.59
CA LEU A 206 10.30 -6.22 26.24
C LEU A 206 11.82 -6.34 26.05
N LEU A 207 12.60 -5.39 26.56
CA LEU A 207 14.07 -5.44 26.51
C LEU A 207 14.63 -6.69 27.20
N LYS A 208 14.03 -7.13 28.32
CA LYS A 208 14.42 -8.39 28.98
C LYS A 208 14.19 -9.65 28.12
N LYS A 209 13.36 -9.55 27.08
CA LYS A 209 13.00 -10.66 26.18
C LYS A 209 13.64 -10.52 24.79
N CYS A 210 14.40 -9.45 24.50
CA CYS A 210 14.85 -9.13 23.14
C CYS A 210 15.75 -10.18 22.48
N ASP A 211 16.39 -11.06 23.27
CA ASP A 211 17.23 -12.17 22.77
C ASP A 211 16.43 -13.46 22.50
N ASN A 212 15.10 -13.47 22.69
CA ASN A 212 14.26 -14.63 22.40
C ASN A 212 14.08 -14.80 20.89
N LEU A 213 14.78 -15.78 20.32
CA LEU A 213 14.81 -16.05 18.88
C LEU A 213 13.44 -16.35 18.25
N GLU A 214 12.52 -16.99 18.96
CA GLU A 214 11.19 -17.33 18.42
C GLU A 214 10.31 -16.09 18.24
N LYS A 215 10.49 -15.08 19.10
CA LYS A 215 9.61 -13.90 19.18
C LYS A 215 10.32 -12.61 18.76
N VAL A 216 11.54 -12.71 18.25
CA VAL A 216 12.47 -11.59 18.04
C VAL A 216 11.89 -10.51 17.12
N ASN A 217 11.24 -10.90 16.01
CA ASN A 217 10.61 -9.97 15.06
C ASN A 217 9.53 -9.11 15.75
N ILE A 218 8.67 -9.77 16.54
CA ILE A 218 7.55 -9.12 17.22
C ILE A 218 8.08 -8.18 18.31
N ILE A 219 9.07 -8.63 19.08
CA ILE A 219 9.63 -7.83 20.18
C ILE A 219 10.30 -6.57 19.64
N TRP A 220 11.10 -6.68 18.58
CA TRP A 220 11.73 -5.52 17.96
C TRP A 220 10.73 -4.59 17.25
N MET A 221 9.68 -5.13 16.62
CA MET A 221 8.56 -4.32 16.11
C MET A 221 7.90 -3.49 17.22
N LEU A 222 7.61 -4.11 18.37
CA LEU A 222 7.02 -3.41 19.51
C LEU A 222 7.98 -2.37 20.10
N LEU A 223 9.26 -2.69 20.23
CA LEU A 223 10.28 -1.74 20.71
C LEU A 223 10.43 -0.53 19.75
N ASP A 224 10.43 -0.76 18.44
CA ASP A 224 10.39 0.33 17.45
C ASP A 224 9.15 1.21 17.66
N PHE A 225 7.96 0.63 17.79
CA PHE A 225 6.75 1.42 18.00
C PHE A 225 6.81 2.24 19.28
N LEU A 226 7.24 1.64 20.40
CA LEU A 226 7.33 2.31 21.70
C LEU A 226 8.41 3.37 21.75
N SER A 227 9.47 3.25 20.95
CA SER A 227 10.54 4.25 20.86
C SER A 227 10.07 5.60 20.32
N ASN A 228 8.88 5.67 19.72
CA ASN A 228 8.25 6.93 19.30
C ASN A 228 7.76 7.79 20.48
N VAL A 229 7.61 7.22 21.67
CA VAL A 229 7.02 7.91 22.84
C VAL A 229 7.89 7.79 24.08
N PHE A 230 8.49 6.62 24.30
CA PHE A 230 9.25 6.32 25.51
C PHE A 230 10.76 6.36 25.26
N LYS A 231 11.51 6.69 26.30
CA LYS A 231 12.96 6.53 26.27
C LYS A 231 13.30 5.05 26.35
N ILE A 232 14.21 4.61 25.50
CA ILE A 232 14.68 3.22 25.47
C ILE A 232 16.18 3.22 25.82
N ASP A 233 16.59 2.28 26.68
CA ASP A 233 18.02 1.94 26.78
C ASP A 233 18.46 1.35 25.45
N VAL A 234 19.31 2.08 24.75
CA VAL A 234 19.78 1.74 23.41
C VAL A 234 20.82 0.61 23.42
N SER A 235 21.41 0.28 24.58
CA SER A 235 22.51 -0.68 24.68
C SER A 235 22.18 -2.07 24.11
N PRO A 236 21.00 -2.67 24.38
CA PRO A 236 20.59 -3.93 23.76
C PRO A 236 20.41 -3.82 22.24
N ALA A 237 19.92 -2.68 21.74
CA ALA A 237 19.75 -2.44 20.29
C ALA A 237 21.09 -2.36 19.56
N ILE A 238 22.07 -1.67 20.14
CA ILE A 238 23.44 -1.60 19.61
C ILE A 238 24.06 -3.00 19.58
N ARG A 239 23.98 -3.74 20.69
CA ARG A 239 24.51 -5.11 20.75
C ARG A 239 23.85 -6.01 19.69
N PHE A 240 22.53 -5.98 19.60
CA PHE A 240 21.77 -6.82 18.69
C PHE A 240 22.02 -6.46 17.22
N TRP A 241 22.20 -5.17 16.89
CA TRP A 241 22.55 -4.72 15.54
C TRP A 241 23.78 -5.43 14.96
N TYR A 242 24.82 -5.65 15.78
CA TYR A 242 26.04 -6.35 15.34
C TYR A 242 25.87 -7.87 15.16
N THR A 243 24.73 -8.43 15.56
CA THR A 243 24.39 -9.85 15.34
C THR A 243 23.52 -10.08 14.11
N LEU A 244 22.95 -9.01 13.54
CA LEU A 244 22.04 -9.10 12.41
C LEU A 244 22.77 -9.39 11.10
N ASN A 245 22.15 -10.21 10.27
CA ASN A 245 22.49 -10.32 8.86
C ASN A 245 21.69 -9.27 8.05
N GLU A 246 22.33 -8.19 7.65
CA GLU A 246 21.66 -7.11 6.91
C GLU A 246 21.16 -7.48 5.51
N SER A 247 21.59 -8.63 4.96
CA SER A 247 21.10 -9.11 3.66
C SER A 247 19.71 -9.75 3.76
N ASP A 248 19.29 -10.14 4.96
CA ASP A 248 18.01 -10.81 5.18
C ASP A 248 16.84 -9.87 4.84
N GLY A 249 15.80 -10.41 4.21
CA GLY A 249 14.57 -9.67 3.91
C GLY A 249 13.60 -9.55 5.10
N ASN A 250 14.05 -9.90 6.32
CA ASN A 250 13.23 -9.78 7.52
C ASN A 250 13.21 -8.34 8.05
N ASN A 251 12.14 -7.96 8.75
CA ASN A 251 11.98 -6.56 9.16
C ASN A 251 12.87 -6.14 10.33
N LEU A 252 13.67 -7.05 10.92
CA LEU A 252 14.52 -6.77 12.09
C LEU A 252 15.51 -5.64 11.83
N VAL A 253 16.16 -5.65 10.66
CA VAL A 253 17.12 -4.60 10.27
C VAL A 253 16.45 -3.24 10.31
N GLY A 254 15.22 -3.15 9.79
CA GLY A 254 14.41 -1.94 9.84
C GLY A 254 14.08 -1.52 11.27
N TYR A 255 13.50 -2.41 12.08
CA TYR A 255 13.10 -2.09 13.46
C TYR A 255 14.27 -1.65 14.34
N VAL A 256 15.39 -2.37 14.27
CA VAL A 256 16.56 -2.10 15.12
C VAL A 256 17.25 -0.81 14.69
N ALA A 257 17.39 -0.56 13.38
CA ALA A 257 17.93 0.70 12.88
C ALA A 257 17.08 1.90 13.31
N GLU A 258 15.75 1.77 13.24
CA GLU A 258 14.79 2.79 13.67
C GLU A 258 14.88 3.09 15.18
N VAL A 259 14.98 2.06 16.03
CA VAL A 259 15.21 2.25 17.48
C VAL A 259 16.52 2.99 17.74
N ILE A 260 17.62 2.61 17.06
CA ILE A 260 18.91 3.30 17.18
C ILE A 260 18.79 4.76 16.71
N ALA A 261 18.11 5.01 15.60
CA ALA A 261 17.91 6.34 15.04
C ALA A 261 17.18 7.28 16.01
N ARG A 262 16.12 6.79 16.65
CA ARG A 262 15.35 7.57 17.64
C ARG A 262 16.10 7.78 18.94
N CYS A 263 16.96 6.86 19.31
CA CYS A 263 17.82 6.98 20.49
C CYS A 263 19.15 7.69 20.22
N ALA A 264 19.40 8.17 18.98
CA ALA A 264 20.70 8.67 18.55
C ALA A 264 21.26 9.74 19.49
N ASP A 265 20.41 10.64 20.01
CA ASP A 265 20.84 11.77 20.85
C ASP A 265 21.41 11.30 22.22
N ASN A 266 21.07 10.10 22.67
CA ASN A 266 21.51 9.53 23.95
C ASN A 266 22.69 8.55 23.81
N ILE A 267 23.21 8.33 22.60
CA ILE A 267 24.33 7.43 22.35
C ILE A 267 25.65 8.16 22.65
N ASN A 268 26.51 7.52 23.46
CA ASN A 268 27.84 8.02 23.77
C ASN A 268 28.71 8.14 22.50
N GLU A 269 29.70 9.02 22.52
CA GLU A 269 30.50 9.35 21.33
C GLU A 269 31.26 8.14 20.75
N THR A 270 31.78 7.26 21.60
CA THR A 270 32.53 6.07 21.16
C THR A 270 31.64 5.10 20.37
N SER A 271 30.49 4.72 20.95
CA SER A 271 29.51 3.85 20.29
C SER A 271 28.89 4.52 19.08
N ARG A 272 28.66 5.85 19.11
CA ARG A 272 28.20 6.61 17.95
C ARG A 272 29.18 6.48 16.79
N ASN A 273 30.47 6.72 17.01
CA ASN A 273 31.48 6.64 15.96
C ASN A 273 31.62 5.22 15.39
N GLN A 274 31.54 4.19 16.24
CA GLN A 274 31.53 2.79 15.80
C GLN A 274 30.30 2.43 14.96
N LEU A 275 29.12 2.96 15.32
CA LEU A 275 27.91 2.78 14.53
C LEU A 275 28.01 3.54 13.21
N ILE A 276 28.46 4.78 13.20
CA ILE A 276 28.67 5.57 11.98
C ILE A 276 29.58 4.81 11.00
N ASP A 277 30.72 4.30 11.48
CA ASP A 277 31.65 3.50 10.66
C ASP A 277 30.98 2.23 10.10
N ASN A 278 30.27 1.48 10.95
CA ASN A 278 29.58 0.27 10.53
C ASN A 278 28.45 0.52 9.52
N PHE A 279 27.56 1.49 9.80
CA PHE A 279 26.47 1.88 8.90
C PHE A 279 27.02 2.40 7.58
N SER A 280 28.05 3.25 7.61
CA SER A 280 28.66 3.80 6.40
C SER A 280 29.27 2.70 5.52
N THR A 281 29.96 1.73 6.12
CA THR A 281 30.55 0.58 5.42
C THR A 281 29.46 -0.24 4.73
N LYS A 282 28.42 -0.65 5.47
CA LYS A 282 27.29 -1.44 4.92
C LYS A 282 26.57 -0.72 3.77
N LEU A 283 26.37 0.58 3.88
CA LEU A 283 25.74 1.40 2.82
C LEU A 283 26.65 1.56 1.59
N ILE A 284 27.96 1.76 1.77
CA ILE A 284 28.95 1.87 0.68
C ILE A 284 29.17 0.52 -0.02
N GLU A 285 29.04 -0.59 0.70
CA GLU A 285 29.17 -1.94 0.16
C GLU A 285 27.86 -2.47 -0.45
N PHE A 286 26.75 -1.73 -0.30
CA PHE A 286 25.42 -2.13 -0.78
C PHE A 286 24.98 -3.49 -0.23
N SER A 287 25.39 -3.83 1.00
CA SER A 287 25.07 -5.13 1.64
C SER A 287 23.65 -5.19 2.20
N VAL A 288 23.08 -4.03 2.54
CA VAL A 288 21.74 -3.90 3.14
C VAL A 288 20.66 -4.31 2.15
N ASN A 289 19.72 -5.15 2.60
CA ASN A 289 18.54 -5.53 1.84
C ASN A 289 17.73 -4.29 1.38
N GLU A 290 17.25 -4.33 0.13
CA GLU A 290 16.55 -3.22 -0.51
C GLU A 290 15.37 -2.64 0.27
N GLY A 291 14.65 -3.47 1.04
CA GLY A 291 13.51 -3.06 1.87
C GLY A 291 13.90 -2.22 3.10
N HIS A 292 15.16 -2.28 3.53
CA HIS A 292 15.64 -1.66 4.78
C HIS A 292 16.61 -0.50 4.56
N ILE A 293 17.06 -0.26 3.32
CA ILE A 293 17.99 0.83 2.99
C ILE A 293 17.54 2.17 3.57
N ALA A 294 16.27 2.56 3.41
CA ALA A 294 15.78 3.84 3.90
C ALA A 294 15.87 3.97 5.45
N HIS A 295 15.54 2.91 6.18
CA HIS A 295 15.61 2.86 7.64
C HIS A 295 17.07 2.96 8.13
N VAL A 296 17.98 2.21 7.48
CA VAL A 296 19.42 2.24 7.78
C VAL A 296 20.02 3.60 7.44
N TYR A 297 19.62 4.21 6.32
CA TYR A 297 20.06 5.55 5.93
C TYR A 297 19.59 6.62 6.92
N TYR A 298 18.34 6.52 7.39
CA TYR A 298 17.79 7.41 8.40
C TYR A 298 18.57 7.31 9.72
N ALA A 299 18.87 6.09 10.18
CA ALA A 299 19.70 5.88 11.37
C ALA A 299 21.10 6.46 11.22
N PHE A 300 21.76 6.21 10.08
CA PHE A 300 23.05 6.80 9.75
C PHE A 300 22.98 8.34 9.76
N ALA A 301 21.98 8.93 9.10
CA ALA A 301 21.79 10.37 9.05
C ALA A 301 21.56 10.97 10.45
N ARG A 302 20.78 10.31 11.31
CA ARG A 302 20.57 10.72 12.71
C ARG A 302 21.86 10.65 13.52
N LEU A 303 22.65 9.60 13.38
CA LEU A 303 23.93 9.45 14.09
C LEU A 303 24.94 10.54 13.70
N CYS A 304 24.97 10.91 12.42
CA CYS A 304 25.77 12.01 11.85
C CYS A 304 25.20 13.41 12.11
N ASN A 305 24.13 13.55 12.91
CA ASN A 305 23.42 14.83 13.14
C ASN A 305 22.99 15.53 11.83
N GLY A 306 22.69 14.77 10.78
CA GLY A 306 22.31 15.25 9.44
C GLY A 306 20.81 15.49 9.25
N VAL A 307 20.01 15.37 10.30
CA VAL A 307 18.55 15.53 10.29
C VAL A 307 18.13 16.61 11.30
N GLY A 308 17.32 17.58 10.88
CA GLY A 308 16.82 18.69 11.71
C GLY A 308 17.40 20.07 11.35
N ASP A 309 16.80 21.14 11.88
CA ASP A 309 17.19 22.54 11.58
C ASP A 309 18.56 22.94 12.17
N ASP A 310 19.03 22.21 13.19
CA ASP A 310 20.31 22.42 13.87
C ASP A 310 21.46 21.58 13.30
N GLY A 311 21.39 21.15 12.03
CA GLY A 311 22.37 20.26 11.38
C GLY A 311 23.81 20.80 11.41
N LYS A 312 24.50 20.61 12.54
CA LYS A 312 25.86 21.11 12.81
C LYS A 312 26.92 20.38 11.98
N ASP A 313 26.66 19.13 11.59
CA ASP A 313 27.59 18.26 10.85
C ASP A 313 27.05 17.78 9.48
N THR A 314 26.36 18.65 8.73
CA THR A 314 25.98 18.37 7.33
C THR A 314 27.17 18.05 6.41
N LYS A 315 28.40 18.34 6.83
CA LYS A 315 29.63 18.07 6.08
C LYS A 315 29.96 16.59 5.99
N GLN A 316 29.93 15.86 7.11
CA GLN A 316 30.24 14.42 7.13
C GLN A 316 29.25 13.64 6.27
N MET A 317 27.96 13.98 6.38
CA MET A 317 26.90 13.40 5.56
C MET A 317 27.12 13.69 4.07
N LEU A 318 27.45 14.94 3.71
CA LEU A 318 27.70 15.31 2.32
C LEU A 318 28.94 14.62 1.74
N GLU A 319 30.03 14.52 2.50
CA GLU A 319 31.25 13.83 2.10
C GLU A 319 30.99 12.35 1.83
N PHE A 320 30.33 11.67 2.79
CA PHE A 320 29.89 10.29 2.61
C PHE A 320 29.02 10.13 1.36
N ASN A 321 28.03 11.00 1.18
CA ASN A 321 27.12 10.91 0.03
C ASN A 321 27.83 11.18 -1.32
N CYS A 322 28.85 12.03 -1.35
CA CYS A 322 29.71 12.21 -2.53
C CYS A 322 30.46 10.91 -2.86
N ILE A 323 31.07 10.27 -1.87
CA ILE A 323 31.78 8.98 -2.05
C ILE A 323 30.82 7.90 -2.55
N LEU A 324 29.65 7.78 -1.91
CA LEU A 324 28.62 6.83 -2.31
C LEU A 324 28.13 7.08 -3.74
N MET A 325 27.89 8.33 -4.11
CA MET A 325 27.46 8.72 -5.46
C MET A 325 28.51 8.32 -6.51
N ASP A 326 29.77 8.67 -6.29
CA ASP A 326 30.85 8.37 -7.25
C ASP A 326 31.07 6.87 -7.41
N LYS A 327 31.08 6.11 -6.29
CA LYS A 327 31.17 4.65 -6.32
C LYS A 327 29.97 4.02 -7.04
N SER A 328 28.76 4.48 -6.75
CA SER A 328 27.52 4.02 -7.37
C SER A 328 27.55 4.25 -8.88
N LEU A 329 27.88 5.47 -9.32
CA LEU A 329 27.92 5.81 -10.75
C LEU A 329 28.98 4.99 -11.50
N LYS A 330 30.14 4.74 -10.89
CA LYS A 330 31.18 3.88 -11.47
C LYS A 330 30.69 2.44 -11.66
N ILE A 331 30.03 1.87 -10.65
CA ILE A 331 29.48 0.51 -10.71
C ILE A 331 28.35 0.43 -11.73
N LEU A 332 27.40 1.37 -11.69
CA LEU A 332 26.30 1.45 -12.67
C LEU A 332 26.83 1.53 -14.10
N HIS A 333 27.84 2.38 -14.33
CA HIS A 333 28.44 2.51 -15.65
C HIS A 333 29.02 1.18 -16.14
N ASN A 334 29.77 0.47 -15.30
CA ASN A 334 30.40 -0.80 -15.66
C ASN A 334 29.39 -1.94 -15.90
N ILE A 335 28.29 -1.97 -15.15
CA ILE A 335 27.26 -3.02 -15.28
C ILE A 335 26.36 -2.75 -16.49
N ILE A 336 25.96 -1.49 -16.70
CA ILE A 336 24.99 -1.08 -17.72
C ILE A 336 25.64 -0.96 -19.10
N PHE A 337 26.88 -0.48 -19.19
CA PHE A 337 27.55 -0.24 -20.46
C PHE A 337 28.67 -1.27 -20.69
N ARG A 338 28.50 -2.15 -21.68
CA ARG A 338 29.56 -3.09 -22.13
C ARG A 338 30.38 -2.47 -23.27
N PRO A 339 31.71 -2.67 -23.30
CA PRO A 339 32.52 -2.34 -24.47
C PRO A 339 32.12 -3.22 -25.68
N ASN A 340 32.09 -2.65 -26.88
CA ASN A 340 31.67 -3.36 -28.11
C ASN A 340 32.53 -4.59 -28.47
N ASP A 341 33.74 -4.70 -27.93
CA ASP A 341 34.72 -5.75 -28.29
C ASP A 341 34.68 -7.00 -27.37
N ALA A 342 33.79 -7.03 -26.37
CA ALA A 342 33.69 -8.16 -25.45
C ALA A 342 32.78 -9.25 -26.03
N SER A 343 33.35 -10.16 -26.84
CA SER A 343 32.78 -11.48 -27.09
C SER A 343 32.83 -12.31 -25.80
N GLY A 344 31.93 -12.03 -24.86
CA GLY A 344 31.83 -12.70 -23.57
C GLY A 344 30.61 -13.61 -23.51
N GLU A 345 30.81 -14.79 -22.91
CA GLU A 345 29.79 -15.81 -22.60
C GLU A 345 28.49 -15.19 -22.05
N ILE A 346 27.36 -15.76 -22.44
CA ILE A 346 26.04 -15.41 -21.89
C ILE A 346 26.08 -15.69 -20.38
N PRO A 347 25.96 -14.67 -19.50
CA PRO A 347 25.98 -14.90 -18.06
C PRO A 347 24.84 -15.82 -17.66
N LEU A 348 25.10 -16.72 -16.70
CA LEU A 348 24.08 -17.62 -16.16
C LEU A 348 22.92 -16.79 -15.56
N SER A 349 21.68 -17.24 -15.72
CA SER A 349 20.48 -16.54 -15.23
C SER A 349 20.56 -16.11 -13.76
N GLN A 350 21.24 -16.91 -12.93
CA GLN A 350 21.44 -16.65 -11.50
C GLN A 350 22.43 -15.51 -11.22
N GLU A 351 23.40 -15.26 -12.10
CA GLU A 351 24.29 -14.09 -11.97
C GLU A 351 23.58 -12.79 -12.36
N ASN A 352 22.70 -12.86 -13.35
CA ASN A 352 21.88 -11.72 -13.77
C ASN A 352 20.88 -11.30 -12.68
N GLU A 353 20.30 -12.24 -11.94
CA GLU A 353 19.40 -11.95 -10.81
C GLU A 353 20.13 -11.26 -9.66
N LYS A 354 21.27 -11.79 -9.22
CA LYS A 354 22.12 -11.14 -8.20
C LYS A 354 22.60 -9.75 -8.63
N THR A 355 22.92 -9.59 -9.91
CA THR A 355 23.30 -8.29 -10.47
C THR A 355 22.13 -7.31 -10.45
N ALA A 356 20.92 -7.77 -10.77
CA ALA A 356 19.71 -6.95 -10.71
C ALA A 356 19.39 -6.53 -9.26
N GLU A 357 19.51 -7.42 -8.27
CA GLU A 357 19.37 -7.07 -6.86
C GLU A 357 20.37 -6.00 -6.42
N LEU A 358 21.64 -6.15 -6.81
CA LEU A 358 22.68 -5.14 -6.54
C LEU A 358 22.31 -3.79 -7.17
N LEU A 359 21.82 -3.78 -8.42
CA LEU A 359 21.35 -2.56 -9.08
C LEU A 359 20.19 -1.91 -8.30
N VAL A 360 19.22 -2.69 -7.82
CA VAL A 360 18.11 -2.16 -7.00
C VAL A 360 18.65 -1.50 -5.73
N ARG A 361 19.59 -2.15 -5.03
CA ARG A 361 20.21 -1.58 -3.82
C ARG A 361 20.98 -0.29 -4.11
N ILE A 362 21.79 -0.25 -5.17
CA ILE A 362 22.53 0.94 -5.58
C ILE A 362 21.58 2.10 -5.91
N ILE A 363 20.56 1.84 -6.73
CA ILE A 363 19.58 2.85 -7.15
C ILE A 363 18.80 3.38 -5.94
N ASN A 364 18.42 2.51 -4.99
CA ASN A 364 17.74 2.94 -3.78
C ASN A 364 18.64 3.83 -2.91
N SER A 365 19.89 3.41 -2.69
CA SER A 365 20.90 4.18 -1.94
C SER A 365 21.18 5.54 -2.57
N LEU A 366 21.23 5.63 -3.90
CA LEU A 366 21.33 6.90 -4.64
C LEU A 366 20.12 7.80 -4.39
N GLY A 367 18.92 7.23 -4.42
CA GLY A 367 17.69 7.95 -4.11
C GLY A 367 17.71 8.56 -2.69
N GLU A 368 18.16 7.80 -1.69
CA GLU A 368 18.32 8.28 -0.31
C GLU A 368 19.40 9.37 -0.21
N ALA A 369 20.59 9.14 -0.79
CA ALA A 369 21.69 10.11 -0.79
C ALA A 369 21.26 11.49 -1.29
N ILE A 370 20.45 11.52 -2.35
CA ILE A 370 19.93 12.75 -2.95
C ILE A 370 18.88 13.42 -2.05
N GLN A 371 18.06 12.65 -1.31
CA GLN A 371 17.12 13.23 -0.34
C GLN A 371 17.86 14.01 0.76
N TYR A 372 18.93 13.41 1.32
CA TYR A 372 19.70 14.03 2.40
C TYR A 372 20.73 15.06 1.89
N SER A 373 21.11 15.03 0.61
CA SER A 373 22.06 15.97 0.01
C SER A 373 21.68 16.37 -1.42
N PRO A 374 20.66 17.25 -1.59
CA PRO A 374 20.19 17.66 -2.91
C PRO A 374 21.26 18.29 -3.81
N ILE A 375 22.31 18.88 -3.20
CA ILE A 375 23.43 19.50 -3.93
C ILE A 375 24.17 18.50 -4.85
N LEU A 376 24.07 17.20 -4.61
CA LEU A 376 24.68 16.16 -5.44
C LEU A 376 24.17 16.18 -6.89
N LEU A 377 22.92 16.59 -7.11
CA LEU A 377 22.34 16.72 -8.45
C LEU A 377 23.10 17.73 -9.32
N SER A 378 23.60 18.81 -8.69
CA SER A 378 24.40 19.81 -9.39
C SER A 378 25.82 19.33 -9.70
N LYS A 379 26.40 18.48 -8.83
CA LYS A 379 27.76 17.94 -9.00
C LYS A 379 27.81 16.83 -10.05
N ASN A 380 26.80 15.96 -10.07
CA ASN A 380 26.76 14.76 -10.89
C ASN A 380 25.43 14.66 -11.65
N PRO A 381 25.17 15.50 -12.67
CA PRO A 381 23.89 15.50 -13.40
C PRO A 381 23.59 14.18 -14.12
N LYS A 382 24.65 13.41 -14.45
CA LYS A 382 24.58 12.10 -15.10
C LYS A 382 23.72 11.08 -14.35
N VAL A 383 23.57 11.22 -13.02
CA VAL A 383 22.75 10.30 -12.23
C VAL A 383 21.32 10.27 -12.74
N PHE A 384 20.76 11.43 -13.07
CA PHE A 384 19.40 11.55 -13.56
C PHE A 384 19.25 10.91 -14.95
N ASP A 385 20.21 11.14 -15.84
CA ASP A 385 20.21 10.58 -17.19
C ASP A 385 20.27 9.04 -17.17
N ILE A 386 21.09 8.47 -16.28
CA ILE A 386 21.18 7.02 -16.09
C ILE A 386 19.84 6.46 -15.57
N MET A 387 19.19 7.11 -14.61
CA MET A 387 17.88 6.64 -14.13
C MET A 387 16.82 6.70 -15.22
N GLN A 388 16.82 7.74 -16.06
CA GLN A 388 15.92 7.84 -17.20
C GLN A 388 16.18 6.74 -18.23
N LEU A 389 17.45 6.44 -18.53
CA LEU A 389 17.84 5.35 -19.41
C LEU A 389 17.33 4.00 -18.90
N ILE A 390 17.55 3.72 -17.60
CA ILE A 390 17.08 2.49 -16.97
C ILE A 390 15.56 2.39 -17.07
N MET A 391 14.83 3.43 -16.70
CA MET A 391 13.36 3.45 -16.76
C MET A 391 12.84 3.18 -18.18
N ALA A 392 13.50 3.73 -19.20
CA ALA A 392 13.09 3.64 -20.60
C ALA A 392 13.62 2.39 -21.35
N SER A 393 14.35 1.50 -20.67
CA SER A 393 15.07 0.41 -21.34
C SER A 393 14.18 -0.58 -22.10
N ASP A 394 12.92 -0.76 -21.68
CA ASP A 394 11.94 -1.58 -22.37
C ASP A 394 11.46 -0.96 -23.69
N VAL A 395 11.22 0.35 -23.71
CA VAL A 395 10.87 1.09 -24.92
C VAL A 395 12.03 1.05 -25.91
N ILE A 396 13.26 1.20 -25.41
CA ILE A 396 14.47 1.12 -26.24
C ILE A 396 14.61 -0.29 -26.83
N GLN A 397 14.41 -1.34 -26.02
CA GLN A 397 14.46 -2.72 -26.48
C GLN A 397 13.38 -3.01 -27.54
N GLN A 398 12.16 -2.52 -27.36
CA GLN A 398 11.07 -2.68 -28.34
C GLN A 398 11.39 -1.98 -29.67
N GLN A 399 11.95 -0.77 -29.63
CA GLN A 399 12.36 -0.04 -30.84
C GLN A 399 13.51 -0.74 -31.58
N LEU A 400 14.48 -1.30 -30.86
CA LEU A 400 15.57 -2.08 -31.45
C LEU A 400 15.04 -3.36 -32.12
N ILE A 401 14.14 -4.09 -31.45
CA ILE A 401 13.51 -5.29 -32.02
C ILE A 401 12.71 -4.94 -33.29
N GLN A 402 11.92 -3.87 -33.27
CA GLN A 402 11.18 -3.41 -34.45
C GLN A 402 12.11 -3.00 -35.61
N THR A 403 13.26 -2.38 -35.30
CA THR A 403 14.25 -1.97 -36.31
C THR A 403 14.94 -3.19 -36.93
N VAL A 404 15.34 -4.18 -36.11
CA VAL A 404 15.97 -5.42 -36.58
C VAL A 404 15.00 -6.24 -37.45
N ILE A 405 13.75 -6.35 -37.02
CA ILE A 405 12.69 -7.01 -37.80
C ILE A 405 12.44 -6.27 -39.12
N GLY A 406 12.38 -4.93 -39.09
CA GLY A 406 12.25 -4.10 -40.29
C GLY A 406 13.43 -4.24 -41.27
N THR A 407 14.65 -4.45 -40.79
CA THR A 407 15.82 -4.72 -41.64
C THR A 407 15.83 -6.13 -42.23
N LEU A 408 15.31 -7.14 -41.52
CA LEU A 408 15.23 -8.52 -42.01
C LEU A 408 14.15 -8.68 -43.10
N TYR A 409 13.08 -7.89 -43.05
CA TYR A 409 12.04 -7.89 -44.08
C TYR A 409 12.36 -7.03 -45.32
N ASN A 410 13.44 -6.23 -45.30
CA ASN A 410 13.86 -5.40 -46.43
C ASN A 410 14.96 -6.02 -47.31
N THR A 411 15.36 -7.27 -47.05
CA THR A 411 16.21 -8.06 -47.96
C THR A 411 15.39 -9.10 -48.71
N SER A 412 14.55 -8.65 -49.65
CA SER A 412 14.02 -9.50 -50.71
C SER A 412 13.97 -8.69 -52.02
N PRO A 413 14.50 -9.19 -53.15
CA PRO A 413 14.61 -8.40 -54.37
C PRO A 413 13.25 -8.18 -55.03
N ALA A 414 13.11 -6.99 -55.61
CA ALA A 414 11.91 -6.46 -56.24
C ALA A 414 11.24 -7.41 -57.26
N VAL A 415 9.91 -7.51 -57.17
CA VAL A 415 9.04 -7.99 -58.26
C VAL A 415 8.01 -6.89 -58.56
N PRO A 416 7.70 -6.55 -59.83
CA PRO A 416 7.03 -5.31 -60.17
C PRO A 416 5.53 -5.31 -59.85
N SER A 417 5.07 -4.10 -59.51
CA SER A 417 3.68 -3.67 -59.34
C SER A 417 2.69 -4.20 -60.38
N ILE A 418 1.60 -4.81 -59.90
CA ILE A 418 0.31 -4.86 -60.60
C ILE A 418 -0.78 -4.34 -59.64
N ARG A 419 -1.27 -3.12 -59.89
CA ARG A 419 -2.64 -2.67 -59.55
C ARG A 419 -3.63 -3.42 -60.47
N PRO A 420 -4.93 -3.64 -60.17
CA PRO A 420 -5.79 -2.76 -59.35
C PRO A 420 -7.00 -3.43 -58.61
N LEU A 421 -7.78 -2.55 -57.97
CA LEU A 421 -9.26 -2.46 -57.99
C LEU A 421 -10.10 -2.97 -56.79
N ALA A 422 -11.18 -2.21 -56.62
CA ALA A 422 -12.11 -2.07 -55.51
C ALA A 422 -12.80 -3.35 -55.01
N ALA A 423 -13.19 -3.34 -53.73
CA ALA A 423 -14.19 -4.25 -53.18
C ALA A 423 -15.32 -3.46 -52.50
N VAL A 424 -16.52 -3.79 -52.96
CA VAL A 424 -17.87 -3.37 -52.57
C VAL A 424 -18.39 -4.34 -51.49
N ASN A 425 -19.18 -3.81 -50.55
CA ASN A 425 -20.21 -4.40 -49.67
C ASN A 425 -20.09 -5.84 -49.09
N CYS A 426 -20.26 -5.90 -47.74
CA CYS A 426 -21.00 -6.81 -46.82
C CYS A 426 -21.76 -8.06 -47.36
N PRO A 427 -22.27 -9.01 -46.53
CA PRO A 427 -22.43 -9.04 -45.05
C PRO A 427 -22.17 -10.42 -44.34
N ASP A 428 -22.33 -10.40 -43.01
CA ASP A 428 -22.82 -11.42 -42.04
C ASP A 428 -22.53 -12.92 -42.20
N MET A 429 -22.17 -13.56 -41.07
CA MET A 429 -22.66 -14.88 -40.63
C MET A 429 -22.38 -15.08 -39.13
N GLU A 430 -23.44 -15.42 -38.41
CA GLU A 430 -23.49 -15.91 -37.03
C GLU A 430 -22.74 -17.25 -36.89
N GLU A 431 -22.21 -17.55 -35.70
CA GLU A 431 -22.40 -18.89 -35.11
C GLU A 431 -22.07 -18.92 -33.61
N GLU A 432 -22.95 -19.60 -32.89
CA GLU A 432 -23.01 -19.78 -31.44
C GLU A 432 -22.04 -20.87 -30.93
N SER A 433 -21.62 -20.69 -29.68
CA SER A 433 -21.46 -21.72 -28.63
C SER A 433 -20.43 -22.86 -28.80
N GLN A 434 -19.56 -23.00 -27.79
CA GLN A 434 -19.56 -24.18 -26.91
C GLN A 434 -18.54 -24.04 -25.76
N GLN A 435 -19.04 -24.24 -24.54
CA GLN A 435 -18.27 -24.54 -23.34
C GLN A 435 -17.76 -25.97 -23.39
N ALA A 436 -16.50 -26.18 -23.00
CA ALA A 436 -16.08 -27.39 -22.29
C ALA A 436 -14.84 -27.04 -21.45
N GLY A 437 -14.95 -27.27 -20.14
CA GLY A 437 -13.96 -26.87 -19.16
C GLY A 437 -12.67 -27.68 -19.22
N ILE A 438 -11.57 -27.00 -18.88
CA ILE A 438 -10.45 -27.63 -18.20
C ILE A 438 -10.12 -26.74 -17.01
N GLN A 439 -10.41 -27.30 -15.85
CA GLN A 439 -10.05 -26.82 -14.54
C GLN A 439 -8.55 -27.01 -14.35
N GLN A 440 -7.79 -25.92 -14.28
CA GLN A 440 -6.44 -25.93 -13.74
C GLN A 440 -6.34 -24.88 -12.64
N ASN A 441 -6.42 -25.40 -11.42
CA ASN A 441 -5.86 -24.77 -10.22
C ASN A 441 -4.39 -24.43 -10.51
N ALA A 442 -4.06 -23.15 -10.39
CA ALA A 442 -2.68 -22.72 -10.24
C ALA A 442 -2.64 -21.72 -9.07
N ASP A 443 -2.35 -22.25 -7.89
CA ASP A 443 -1.82 -21.51 -6.76
C ASP A 443 -0.60 -20.72 -7.25
N CYS A 444 -0.79 -19.43 -7.54
CA CYS A 444 0.31 -18.52 -7.81
C CYS A 444 0.67 -17.82 -6.51
N ASN A 445 1.73 -18.32 -5.86
CA ASN A 445 2.49 -17.62 -4.83
C ASN A 445 2.97 -16.27 -5.41
N ILE A 446 2.31 -15.19 -5.00
CA ILE A 446 2.70 -13.81 -5.32
C ILE A 446 3.91 -13.46 -4.43
N PRO A 447 5.04 -12.98 -4.98
CA PRO A 447 6.13 -12.47 -4.17
C PRO A 447 5.67 -11.25 -3.37
N LYS A 448 5.62 -11.38 -2.04
CA LYS A 448 5.32 -10.30 -1.08
C LYS A 448 6.53 -9.36 -0.91
N HIS A 449 7.03 -8.71 -1.95
CA HIS A 449 8.05 -7.65 -1.81
C HIS A 449 7.89 -6.59 -2.90
N CYS A 450 7.04 -5.58 -2.65
CA CYS A 450 7.14 -4.20 -3.17
C CYS A 450 5.87 -3.42 -2.80
N VAL A 451 5.71 -3.05 -1.52
CA VAL A 451 4.88 -1.90 -1.12
C VAL A 451 5.52 -1.26 0.11
N SER A 452 6.65 -0.60 -0.08
CA SER A 452 7.09 0.45 0.85
C SER A 452 6.37 1.74 0.45
N ALA A 453 5.14 1.92 0.94
CA ALA A 453 4.61 3.26 1.14
C ALA A 453 5.36 3.89 2.32
N THR A 454 6.65 4.16 2.15
CA THR A 454 7.39 5.07 3.01
C THR A 454 6.81 6.44 2.74
N GLY A 455 5.93 6.92 3.63
CA GLY A 455 5.73 8.36 3.74
C GLY A 455 7.11 8.99 3.91
N PHE A 456 7.54 9.77 2.92
CA PHE A 456 8.77 10.53 3.02
C PHE A 456 8.73 11.35 4.32
N PRO A 457 9.81 11.37 5.12
CA PRO A 457 9.87 12.25 6.28
C PRO A 457 9.61 13.70 5.81
N GLN A 458 8.52 14.28 6.32
CA GLN A 458 8.07 15.62 5.98
C GLN A 458 9.04 16.65 6.59
N ASN A 459 9.88 17.28 5.76
CA ASN A 459 10.43 18.60 6.06
C ASN A 459 9.55 19.65 5.36
N SER A 460 8.52 20.12 6.06
CA SER A 460 7.65 21.20 5.59
C SER A 460 8.39 22.53 5.60
N LYS A 461 8.73 23.05 4.41
CA LYS A 461 9.03 24.47 4.19
C LYS A 461 7.88 25.09 3.39
N SER A 462 6.90 25.65 4.09
CA SER A 462 5.90 26.54 3.47
C SER A 462 6.52 27.93 3.32
N SER A 463 6.79 28.34 2.08
CA SER A 463 7.05 29.75 1.78
C SER A 463 5.77 30.36 1.23
N SER A 464 5.19 31.26 2.01
CA SER A 464 4.07 32.12 1.63
C SER A 464 4.54 33.14 0.59
N GLN A 465 3.90 33.21 -0.57
CA GLN A 465 4.01 34.38 -1.44
C GLN A 465 2.66 34.88 -1.96
N SER A 466 2.67 36.19 -2.05
CA SER A 466 1.58 37.17 -2.06
C SER A 466 0.97 37.39 -3.44
N ASN A 467 -0.34 37.66 -3.43
CA ASN A 467 -1.14 38.17 -4.54
C ASN A 467 -0.56 39.47 -5.13
N ASN A 468 -0.60 39.59 -6.46
CA ASN A 468 -0.89 40.86 -7.14
C ASN A 468 -1.52 40.62 -8.52
N ASN A 469 -2.39 41.56 -8.87
CA ASN A 469 -3.47 41.52 -9.86
C ASN A 469 -3.10 41.88 -11.30
N MET A 470 -3.90 41.32 -12.22
CA MET A 470 -4.62 41.93 -13.38
C MET A 470 -3.87 42.62 -14.54
N GLU A 471 -4.11 42.08 -15.74
CA GLU A 471 -4.56 42.71 -17.02
C GLU A 471 -4.58 41.57 -18.06
N GLY A 472 -5.57 41.27 -18.90
CA GLY A 472 -6.70 42.02 -19.44
C GLY A 472 -6.55 42.10 -20.97
N SER A 473 -7.01 41.10 -21.75
CA SER A 473 -7.36 41.24 -23.19
C SER A 473 -8.06 40.00 -23.77
N GLN A 474 -9.04 40.24 -24.65
CA GLN A 474 -10.09 39.35 -25.15
C GLN A 474 -9.80 38.78 -26.57
N LYS A 475 -10.43 37.62 -26.88
CA LYS A 475 -10.91 37.05 -28.18
C LYS A 475 -9.85 36.69 -29.26
N GLU A 476 -9.97 35.66 -30.11
CA GLU A 476 -11.04 34.76 -30.61
C GLU A 476 -10.37 33.48 -31.23
N PRO A 477 -11.12 32.43 -31.67
CA PRO A 477 -10.61 31.06 -31.82
C PRO A 477 -10.01 30.77 -33.21
N ALA A 478 -8.91 30.01 -33.23
CA ALA A 478 -8.37 29.40 -34.44
C ALA A 478 -8.33 27.88 -34.30
N LEU A 479 -9.00 27.19 -35.24
CA LEU A 479 -8.88 25.75 -35.44
C LEU A 479 -7.41 25.39 -35.67
N VAL A 480 -6.90 24.43 -34.91
CA VAL A 480 -5.57 23.84 -35.15
C VAL A 480 -5.72 22.34 -35.33
N ASN A 481 -5.48 21.90 -36.57
CA ASN A 481 -5.19 20.52 -36.92
C ASN A 481 -4.00 20.04 -36.07
N GLN A 482 -4.24 19.06 -35.22
CA GLN A 482 -3.22 18.46 -34.37
C GLN A 482 -2.52 17.35 -35.16
N GLU A 483 -1.49 17.73 -35.92
CA GLU A 483 -0.50 16.78 -36.42
C GLU A 483 0.30 16.22 -35.24
N CYS A 484 0.22 14.90 -35.11
CA CYS A 484 0.90 14.10 -34.10
C CYS A 484 2.42 14.14 -34.34
N ARG A 485 3.15 15.01 -33.63
CA ARG A 485 4.61 14.95 -33.57
C ARG A 485 5.04 13.89 -32.56
N THR A 486 5.63 12.83 -33.08
CA THR A 486 6.40 11.83 -32.33
C THR A 486 7.59 12.53 -31.64
N SER A 487 7.47 12.78 -30.34
CA SER A 487 8.58 13.30 -29.53
C SER A 487 9.60 12.19 -29.26
N GLN A 488 10.75 12.25 -29.93
CA GLN A 488 11.93 11.46 -29.62
C GLN A 488 12.40 11.74 -28.18
N PRO A 489 12.99 10.74 -27.48
CA PRO A 489 13.58 10.96 -26.17
C PRO A 489 14.87 11.79 -26.34
N THR A 490 14.84 13.05 -25.91
CA THR A 490 16.04 13.89 -25.88
C THR A 490 16.92 13.46 -24.72
N SER A 491 17.91 12.60 -25.00
CA SER A 491 19.02 12.23 -24.11
C SER A 491 20.02 13.40 -24.01
N HIS A 492 19.67 14.44 -23.25
CA HIS A 492 20.59 15.54 -22.98
C HIS A 492 21.60 15.16 -21.88
N GLY A 493 22.58 14.32 -22.20
CA GLY A 493 23.71 14.03 -21.31
C GLY A 493 24.61 12.89 -21.76
N LEU A 494 24.03 11.86 -22.38
CA LEU A 494 24.75 10.79 -23.09
C LEU A 494 24.65 11.09 -24.59
N GLY A 495 25.66 11.78 -25.14
CA GLY A 495 25.65 12.16 -26.56
C GLY A 495 25.56 10.94 -27.49
N PRO A 496 25.06 11.08 -28.74
CA PRO A 496 24.95 9.99 -29.71
C PRO A 496 26.27 9.26 -29.97
N THR A 497 27.41 9.91 -29.74
CA THR A 497 28.76 9.32 -29.81
C THR A 497 29.02 8.27 -28.71
N PHE A 498 28.45 8.45 -27.51
CA PHE A 498 28.65 7.55 -26.36
C PHE A 498 27.88 6.23 -26.51
N LEU A 499 26.63 6.29 -26.99
CA LEU A 499 25.84 5.11 -27.33
C LEU A 499 26.34 4.38 -28.59
N GLY A 500 27.18 5.04 -29.41
CA GLY A 500 27.83 4.41 -30.57
C GLY A 500 29.04 3.52 -30.21
N GLN A 501 29.63 3.69 -29.02
CA GLN A 501 30.84 2.98 -28.57
C GLN A 501 30.58 1.92 -27.49
N HIS A 502 29.38 1.92 -26.90
CA HIS A 502 28.99 1.02 -25.82
C HIS A 502 27.62 0.40 -26.07
N THR A 503 27.49 -0.91 -25.86
CA THR A 503 26.20 -1.60 -25.86
C THR A 503 25.59 -1.56 -24.46
N VAL A 504 24.28 -1.25 -24.38
CA VAL A 504 23.54 -1.29 -23.12
C VAL A 504 23.20 -2.75 -22.80
N ASN A 505 23.61 -3.20 -21.62
CA ASN A 505 23.30 -4.53 -21.12
C ASN A 505 21.84 -4.59 -20.66
N MET A 506 20.92 -4.89 -21.60
CA MET A 506 19.48 -4.91 -21.32
C MET A 506 19.06 -6.08 -20.42
N GLU A 507 19.83 -7.18 -20.37
CA GLU A 507 19.48 -8.38 -19.60
C GLU A 507 19.44 -8.14 -18.09
N VAL A 508 20.25 -7.22 -17.58
CA VAL A 508 20.31 -6.87 -16.15
C VAL A 508 19.29 -5.81 -15.75
N LEU A 509 18.64 -5.14 -16.72
CA LEU A 509 17.64 -4.08 -16.49
C LEU A 509 16.23 -4.66 -16.30
N SER A 510 16.11 -5.54 -15.31
CA SER A 510 14.87 -6.23 -14.97
C SER A 510 13.72 -5.25 -14.63
N PRO A 511 12.45 -5.69 -14.67
CA PRO A 511 11.34 -4.84 -14.24
C PRO A 511 11.49 -4.28 -12.82
N ALA A 512 12.11 -5.01 -11.90
CA ALA A 512 12.37 -4.54 -10.54
C ALA A 512 13.38 -3.36 -10.54
N VAL A 513 14.47 -3.48 -11.31
CA VAL A 513 15.47 -2.40 -11.48
C VAL A 513 14.81 -1.15 -12.07
N ARG A 514 13.95 -1.32 -13.07
CA ARG A 514 13.18 -0.21 -13.67
C ARG A 514 12.20 0.43 -12.69
N ALA A 515 11.46 -0.39 -11.95
CA ALA A 515 10.52 0.09 -10.93
C ALA A 515 11.26 0.86 -9.82
N GLN A 516 12.46 0.44 -9.46
CA GLN A 516 13.31 1.14 -8.50
C GLN A 516 13.85 2.46 -9.06
N ALA A 517 14.24 2.50 -10.34
CA ALA A 517 14.66 3.73 -11.00
C ALA A 517 13.54 4.78 -11.03
N VAL A 518 12.27 4.37 -11.20
CA VAL A 518 11.12 5.28 -11.07
C VAL A 518 11.06 5.92 -9.67
N LEU A 519 11.22 5.13 -8.60
CA LEU A 519 11.22 5.67 -7.23
C LEU A 519 12.38 6.64 -7.01
N ALA A 520 13.58 6.33 -7.51
CA ALA A 520 14.73 7.23 -7.47
C ALA A 520 14.47 8.54 -8.24
N ILE A 521 13.88 8.47 -9.44
CA ILE A 521 13.45 9.66 -10.20
C ILE A 521 12.43 10.48 -9.40
N GLY A 522 11.48 9.83 -8.75
CA GLY A 522 10.51 10.49 -7.87
C GLY A 522 11.17 11.24 -6.73
N LYS A 523 12.10 10.59 -6.02
CA LYS A 523 12.95 11.21 -4.98
C LYS A 523 13.70 12.43 -5.53
N ILE A 524 14.35 12.31 -6.69
CA ILE A 524 15.05 13.42 -7.35
C ILE A 524 14.09 14.58 -7.65
N CYS A 525 12.92 14.29 -8.23
CA CYS A 525 11.91 15.29 -8.59
C CYS A 525 11.35 16.01 -7.36
N LEU A 526 11.22 15.32 -6.23
CA LEU A 526 10.82 15.98 -4.99
C LEU A 526 11.83 17.06 -4.60
N GLN A 527 13.13 16.87 -4.84
CA GLN A 527 14.16 17.86 -4.47
C GLN A 527 14.39 18.98 -5.52
N ASP A 528 14.03 18.76 -6.79
CA ASP A 528 14.22 19.74 -7.87
C ASP A 528 12.94 19.92 -8.74
N GLU A 529 12.31 21.10 -8.62
CA GLU A 529 11.09 21.46 -9.36
C GLU A 529 11.30 21.48 -10.89
N LYS A 530 12.48 21.86 -11.39
CA LYS A 530 12.76 21.88 -12.84
C LYS A 530 12.79 20.46 -13.40
N LEU A 531 13.38 19.52 -12.66
CA LEU A 531 13.35 18.11 -13.03
C LEU A 531 11.94 17.53 -12.92
N ALA A 532 11.19 17.88 -11.87
CA ALA A 532 9.78 17.48 -11.75
C ALA A 532 8.94 17.93 -12.96
N LYS A 533 9.07 19.20 -13.39
CA LYS A 533 8.38 19.74 -14.58
C LYS A 533 8.67 18.95 -15.86
N LYS A 534 9.89 18.44 -16.02
CA LYS A 534 10.29 17.61 -17.16
C LYS A 534 9.79 16.17 -17.03
N CYS A 535 9.81 15.60 -15.83
CA CYS A 535 9.47 14.20 -15.59
C CYS A 535 7.99 13.90 -15.56
N VAL A 536 7.15 14.78 -14.99
CA VAL A 536 5.72 14.50 -14.80
C VAL A 536 5.00 14.13 -16.11
N PRO A 537 5.21 14.81 -17.25
CA PRO A 537 4.62 14.39 -18.52
C PRO A 537 5.11 13.01 -18.99
N VAL A 538 6.40 12.72 -18.82
CA VAL A 538 7.01 11.43 -19.21
C VAL A 538 6.43 10.30 -18.38
N LEU A 539 6.38 10.46 -17.06
CA LEU A 539 5.78 9.51 -16.12
C LEU A 539 4.30 9.27 -16.44
N SER A 540 3.55 10.36 -16.69
CA SER A 540 2.13 10.25 -17.07
C SER A 540 1.93 9.49 -18.37
N ARG A 541 2.82 9.66 -19.36
CA ARG A 541 2.77 8.86 -20.58
C ARG A 541 3.07 7.39 -20.30
N GLN A 542 4.06 7.10 -19.46
CA GLN A 542 4.44 5.73 -19.08
C GLN A 542 3.31 4.97 -18.37
N LEU A 543 2.42 5.65 -17.64
CA LEU A 543 1.20 5.01 -17.10
C LEU A 543 0.31 4.39 -18.19
N LEU A 544 0.31 4.95 -19.40
CA LEU A 544 -0.54 4.50 -20.50
C LEU A 544 0.12 3.44 -21.38
N VAL A 545 1.46 3.46 -21.50
CA VAL A 545 2.18 2.64 -22.49
C VAL A 545 3.03 1.52 -21.87
N ASN A 546 3.42 1.63 -20.60
CA ASN A 546 4.33 0.66 -20.01
C ASN A 546 3.61 -0.67 -19.77
N SER A 547 4.16 -1.78 -20.26
CA SER A 547 3.54 -3.10 -20.11
C SER A 547 3.67 -3.65 -18.69
N ASN A 548 4.67 -3.22 -17.92
CA ASN A 548 4.94 -3.76 -16.60
C ASN A 548 4.15 -3.04 -15.48
N HIS A 549 3.36 -3.81 -14.73
CA HIS A 549 2.50 -3.28 -13.69
C HIS A 549 3.24 -2.77 -12.45
N LEU A 550 4.46 -3.27 -12.15
CA LEU A 550 5.28 -2.76 -11.04
C LEU A 550 5.77 -1.35 -11.34
N VAL A 551 6.23 -1.12 -12.57
CA VAL A 551 6.65 0.21 -13.04
C VAL A 551 5.45 1.17 -13.00
N ARG A 552 4.29 0.78 -13.55
CA ARG A 552 3.08 1.62 -13.50
C ARG A 552 2.64 1.93 -12.07
N SER A 553 2.66 0.94 -11.18
CA SER A 553 2.30 1.13 -9.76
C SER A 553 3.22 2.13 -9.06
N ASN A 554 4.54 2.03 -9.26
CA ASN A 554 5.49 2.97 -8.68
C ASN A 554 5.34 4.37 -9.29
N ILE A 555 5.01 4.48 -10.58
CA ILE A 555 4.70 5.78 -11.20
C ILE A 555 3.47 6.42 -10.55
N VAL A 556 2.40 5.65 -10.29
CA VAL A 556 1.21 6.15 -9.55
C VAL A 556 1.64 6.71 -8.20
N GLY A 557 2.47 5.98 -7.44
CA GLY A 557 3.08 6.45 -6.19
C GLY A 557 3.79 7.79 -6.33
N VAL A 558 4.76 7.85 -7.24
CA VAL A 558 5.57 9.05 -7.48
C VAL A 558 4.73 10.25 -7.90
N ILE A 559 3.77 10.07 -8.81
CA ILE A 559 2.88 11.17 -9.24
C ILE A 559 2.03 11.66 -8.06
N CYS A 560 1.57 10.76 -7.18
CA CYS A 560 0.82 11.15 -5.99
C CYS A 560 1.69 11.95 -5.00
N ASP A 561 2.93 11.55 -4.76
CA ASP A 561 3.85 12.30 -3.89
C ASP A 561 4.21 13.67 -4.48
N LEU A 562 4.42 13.75 -5.80
CA LEU A 562 4.60 15.02 -6.49
C LEU A 562 3.34 15.88 -6.49
N CYS A 563 2.14 15.30 -6.42
CA CYS A 563 0.89 16.05 -6.29
C CYS A 563 0.81 16.79 -4.94
N LYS A 564 1.31 16.18 -3.86
CA LYS A 564 1.37 16.82 -2.54
C LYS A 564 2.33 18.02 -2.50
N ARG A 565 3.45 17.95 -3.24
CA ARG A 565 4.46 19.02 -3.25
C ARG A 565 4.25 20.07 -4.35
N TYR A 566 3.81 19.65 -5.54
CA TYR A 566 3.68 20.46 -6.74
C TYR A 566 2.28 20.31 -7.36
N THR A 567 1.24 20.58 -6.57
CA THR A 567 -0.17 20.30 -6.92
C THR A 567 -0.57 20.84 -8.30
N LEU A 568 -0.28 22.11 -8.59
CA LEU A 568 -0.61 22.75 -9.87
C LEU A 568 0.10 22.12 -11.08
N LEU A 569 1.28 21.53 -10.87
CA LEU A 569 2.01 20.84 -11.94
C LEU A 569 1.29 19.55 -12.33
N VAL A 570 0.84 18.78 -11.34
CA VAL A 570 0.25 17.44 -11.50
C VAL A 570 -1.23 17.49 -11.84
N ASP A 571 -1.95 18.55 -11.50
CA ASP A 571 -3.41 18.68 -11.70
C ASP A 571 -3.85 18.36 -13.15
N ARG A 572 -3.08 18.82 -14.15
CA ARG A 572 -3.32 18.55 -15.58
C ARG A 572 -3.22 17.06 -15.98
N HIS A 573 -2.62 16.22 -15.13
CA HIS A 573 -2.42 14.79 -15.33
C HIS A 573 -3.35 13.93 -14.46
N SER A 574 -4.19 14.55 -13.64
CA SER A 574 -5.09 13.86 -12.70
C SER A 574 -6.08 12.90 -13.39
N ALA A 575 -6.54 13.23 -14.61
CA ALA A 575 -7.39 12.33 -15.40
C ALA A 575 -6.65 11.06 -15.85
N ILE A 576 -5.35 11.16 -16.17
CA ILE A 576 -4.51 10.00 -16.50
C ILE A 576 -4.32 9.14 -15.25
N LEU A 577 -4.03 9.76 -14.11
CA LEU A 577 -3.92 9.05 -12.83
C LEU A 577 -5.22 8.29 -12.50
N ALA A 578 -6.39 8.93 -12.69
CA ALA A 578 -7.68 8.28 -12.50
C ALA A 578 -7.96 7.15 -13.51
N SER A 579 -7.34 7.17 -14.71
CA SER A 579 -7.47 6.08 -15.68
C SER A 579 -6.88 4.76 -15.15
N CYS A 580 -5.88 4.82 -14.25
CA CYS A 580 -5.28 3.65 -13.61
C CYS A 580 -6.24 2.90 -12.67
N LEU A 581 -7.38 3.48 -12.31
CA LEU A 581 -8.46 2.75 -11.62
C LEU A 581 -9.11 1.68 -12.50
N LYS A 582 -8.88 1.71 -13.82
CA LYS A 582 -9.29 0.67 -14.78
C LYS A 582 -8.09 -0.08 -15.36
N ASP A 583 -6.93 -0.05 -14.68
CA ASP A 583 -5.73 -0.76 -15.13
C ASP A 583 -5.96 -2.29 -15.16
N PRO A 584 -5.40 -3.04 -16.13
CA PRO A 584 -5.53 -4.50 -16.16
C PRO A 584 -4.99 -5.17 -14.88
N SER A 585 -4.00 -4.58 -14.21
CA SER A 585 -3.44 -5.12 -12.98
C SER A 585 -4.24 -4.69 -11.75
N THR A 586 -4.73 -5.66 -10.99
CA THR A 586 -5.37 -5.45 -9.68
C THR A 586 -4.47 -4.66 -8.72
N LEU A 587 -3.16 -4.87 -8.79
CA LEU A 587 -2.18 -4.17 -7.96
C LEU A 587 -2.21 -2.65 -8.24
N VAL A 588 -2.19 -2.27 -9.52
CA VAL A 588 -2.23 -0.86 -9.93
C VAL A 588 -3.58 -0.24 -9.57
N ARG A 589 -4.69 -0.96 -9.79
CA ARG A 589 -6.03 -0.46 -9.40
C ARG A 589 -6.14 -0.20 -7.90
N LYS A 590 -5.72 -1.17 -7.07
CA LYS A 590 -5.74 -1.06 -5.59
C LYS A 590 -4.83 0.07 -5.10
N GLN A 591 -3.62 0.18 -5.64
CA GLN A 591 -2.68 1.26 -5.32
C GLN A 591 -3.24 2.64 -5.69
N THR A 592 -3.78 2.77 -6.90
CA THR A 592 -4.39 4.02 -7.39
C THR A 592 -5.57 4.42 -6.51
N LEU A 593 -6.47 3.47 -6.22
CA LEU A 593 -7.63 3.69 -5.37
C LEU A 593 -7.22 4.18 -3.97
N MET A 594 -6.23 3.53 -3.35
CA MET A 594 -5.70 3.93 -2.05
C MET A 594 -5.11 5.35 -2.09
N LEU A 595 -4.18 5.63 -3.00
CA LEU A 595 -3.47 6.92 -3.03
C LEU A 595 -4.39 8.07 -3.44
N LEU A 596 -5.27 7.85 -4.41
CA LEU A 596 -6.25 8.85 -4.85
C LEU A 596 -7.24 9.18 -3.74
N THR A 597 -7.68 8.19 -2.95
CA THR A 597 -8.50 8.43 -1.75
C THR A 597 -7.80 9.40 -0.80
N HIS A 598 -6.50 9.19 -0.53
CA HIS A 598 -5.74 10.09 0.35
C HIS A 598 -5.60 11.50 -0.24
N LEU A 599 -5.32 11.64 -1.54
CA LEU A 599 -5.20 12.95 -2.18
C LEU A 599 -6.52 13.73 -2.19
N ILE A 600 -7.65 13.07 -2.41
CA ILE A 600 -8.97 13.70 -2.35
C ILE A 600 -9.30 14.09 -0.89
N LYS A 601 -9.07 13.18 0.06
CA LYS A 601 -9.26 13.42 1.49
C LYS A 601 -8.46 14.62 1.99
N GLU A 602 -7.20 14.73 1.56
CA GLU A 602 -6.30 15.83 1.90
C GLU A 602 -6.49 17.08 1.01
N GLN A 603 -7.47 17.06 0.09
CA GLN A 603 -7.83 18.18 -0.80
C GLN A 603 -6.72 18.60 -1.79
N PHE A 604 -5.75 17.72 -2.07
CA PHE A 604 -4.79 17.92 -3.16
C PHE A 604 -5.41 17.68 -4.54
N VAL A 605 -6.45 16.85 -4.60
CA VAL A 605 -7.18 16.51 -5.84
C VAL A 605 -8.67 16.76 -5.64
N ARG A 606 -9.32 17.36 -6.65
CA ARG A 606 -10.76 17.64 -6.60
C ARG A 606 -11.57 16.40 -6.96
N TRP A 607 -12.66 16.18 -6.23
CA TRP A 607 -13.69 15.20 -6.56
C TRP A 607 -14.58 15.74 -7.70
N ALA A 608 -14.18 15.52 -8.96
CA ALA A 608 -14.95 15.97 -10.11
C ALA A 608 -14.62 15.16 -11.38
N GLY A 609 -15.54 15.18 -12.35
CA GLY A 609 -15.32 14.68 -13.70
C GLY A 609 -14.78 13.24 -13.75
N GLN A 610 -13.78 13.00 -14.61
CA GLN A 610 -13.20 11.66 -14.85
C GLN A 610 -12.70 10.98 -13.58
N ILE A 611 -12.22 11.74 -12.59
CA ILE A 611 -11.75 11.20 -11.32
C ILE A 611 -12.91 10.55 -10.59
N MET A 612 -13.98 11.31 -10.37
CA MET A 612 -15.19 10.83 -9.72
C MET A 612 -15.78 9.63 -10.47
N TYR A 613 -16.02 9.74 -11.78
CA TYR A 613 -16.70 8.68 -12.53
C TYR A 613 -15.94 7.36 -12.47
N ARG A 614 -14.61 7.40 -12.64
CA ARG A 614 -13.76 6.20 -12.61
C ARG A 614 -13.63 5.65 -11.20
N PHE A 615 -13.54 6.51 -10.19
CA PHE A 615 -13.54 6.08 -8.80
C PHE A 615 -14.82 5.35 -8.45
N VAL A 616 -15.99 5.94 -8.71
CA VAL A 616 -17.28 5.30 -8.45
C VAL A 616 -17.42 3.98 -9.21
N SER A 617 -16.91 3.89 -10.45
CA SER A 617 -16.91 2.62 -11.21
C SER A 617 -16.18 1.48 -10.50
N THR A 618 -15.24 1.75 -9.59
CA THR A 618 -14.49 0.69 -8.87
C THR A 618 -15.35 -0.12 -7.90
N ILE A 619 -16.55 0.33 -7.55
CA ILE A 619 -17.52 -0.50 -6.82
C ILE A 619 -17.99 -1.72 -7.65
N LEU A 620 -17.77 -1.68 -8.96
CA LEU A 620 -18.05 -2.75 -9.92
C LEU A 620 -16.77 -3.47 -10.38
N ASP A 621 -15.64 -3.31 -9.68
CA ASP A 621 -14.38 -3.98 -10.02
C ASP A 621 -14.55 -5.51 -10.05
N GLU A 622 -13.85 -6.21 -10.93
CA GLU A 622 -13.90 -7.67 -11.00
C GLU A 622 -13.39 -8.33 -9.70
N ASN A 623 -12.40 -7.71 -9.05
CA ASN A 623 -11.82 -8.21 -7.81
C ASN A 623 -12.66 -7.78 -6.59
N LYS A 624 -13.10 -8.77 -5.81
CA LYS A 624 -13.93 -8.55 -4.61
C LYS A 624 -13.26 -7.64 -3.57
N GLU A 625 -11.95 -7.80 -3.32
CA GLU A 625 -11.25 -6.95 -2.35
C GLU A 625 -11.22 -5.49 -2.79
N VAL A 626 -11.05 -5.24 -4.09
CA VAL A 626 -11.05 -3.87 -4.63
C VAL A 626 -12.43 -3.24 -4.49
N ARG A 627 -13.51 -3.99 -4.78
CA ARG A 627 -14.89 -3.50 -4.57
C ARG A 627 -15.16 -3.14 -3.11
N GLU A 628 -14.84 -4.03 -2.19
CA GLU A 628 -15.04 -3.82 -0.75
C GLU A 628 -14.21 -2.63 -0.23
N TYR A 629 -12.98 -2.48 -0.72
CA TYR A 629 -12.14 -1.34 -0.37
C TYR A 629 -12.66 -0.03 -0.99
N ALA A 630 -13.15 -0.06 -2.23
CA ALA A 630 -13.76 1.09 -2.89
C ALA A 630 -15.00 1.58 -2.15
N GLU A 631 -15.88 0.67 -1.74
CA GLU A 631 -17.06 0.99 -0.94
C GLU A 631 -16.67 1.64 0.38
N MET A 632 -15.69 1.08 1.10
CA MET A 632 -15.16 1.68 2.33
C MET A 632 -14.59 3.08 2.08
N CYS A 633 -13.78 3.27 1.03
CA CYS A 633 -13.24 4.58 0.69
C CYS A 633 -14.35 5.61 0.37
N LEU A 634 -15.40 5.20 -0.34
CA LEU A 634 -16.51 6.10 -0.70
C LEU A 634 -17.38 6.42 0.51
N VAL A 635 -17.85 5.41 1.23
CA VAL A 635 -18.89 5.54 2.26
C VAL A 635 -18.29 5.93 3.61
N ASP A 636 -17.20 5.28 4.03
CA ASP A 636 -16.65 5.45 5.36
C ASP A 636 -15.58 6.54 5.45
N VAL A 637 -14.96 6.92 4.32
CA VAL A 637 -13.91 7.95 4.27
C VAL A 637 -14.40 9.23 3.59
N LEU A 638 -14.71 9.19 2.29
CA LEU A 638 -14.97 10.40 1.51
C LEU A 638 -16.33 11.00 1.79
N LEU A 639 -17.40 10.21 1.88
CA LEU A 639 -18.76 10.71 2.13
C LEU A 639 -18.90 11.33 3.52
N VAL A 640 -18.19 10.78 4.52
CA VAL A 640 -18.15 11.36 5.87
C VAL A 640 -17.53 12.76 5.85
N GLN A 641 -16.48 12.96 5.05
CA GLN A 641 -15.81 14.25 4.94
C GLN A 641 -16.56 15.23 4.00
N PHE A 642 -17.19 14.71 2.95
CA PHE A 642 -17.86 15.48 1.91
C PHE A 642 -19.30 14.98 1.69
N PRO A 643 -20.26 15.30 2.60
CA PRO A 643 -21.61 14.72 2.59
C PRO A 643 -22.40 14.92 1.30
N ASN A 644 -22.10 16.00 0.56
CA ASN A 644 -22.81 16.35 -0.67
C ASN A 644 -22.10 15.87 -1.95
N MET A 645 -21.00 15.10 -1.84
CA MET A 645 -20.17 14.71 -2.99
C MET A 645 -20.91 13.91 -4.08
N PHE A 646 -21.99 13.21 -3.73
CA PHE A 646 -22.83 12.51 -4.70
C PHE A 646 -24.01 13.36 -5.17
N VAL A 647 -24.66 14.08 -4.24
CA VAL A 647 -25.83 14.92 -4.57
C VAL A 647 -25.45 16.00 -5.58
N ASN A 648 -24.27 16.62 -5.42
CA ASN A 648 -23.78 17.67 -6.31
C ASN A 648 -23.52 17.17 -7.75
N HIS A 649 -23.29 15.88 -7.94
CA HIS A 649 -22.93 15.28 -9.22
C HIS A 649 -23.94 14.22 -9.68
N PHE A 650 -25.13 14.17 -9.08
CA PHE A 650 -26.10 13.10 -9.32
C PHE A 650 -26.51 13.02 -10.79
N LEU A 651 -26.88 14.17 -11.39
CA LEU A 651 -27.23 14.24 -12.81
C LEU A 651 -26.06 13.84 -13.70
N GLU A 652 -24.86 14.36 -13.44
CA GLU A 652 -23.66 14.02 -14.20
C GLU A 652 -23.38 12.50 -14.23
N CYS A 653 -23.52 11.85 -13.06
CA CYS A 653 -23.39 10.40 -12.93
C CYS A 653 -24.44 9.65 -13.74
N VAL A 654 -25.72 10.07 -13.70
CA VAL A 654 -26.79 9.42 -14.49
C VAL A 654 -26.48 9.47 -15.98
N PHE A 655 -26.03 10.61 -16.49
CA PHE A 655 -25.70 10.75 -17.91
C PHE A 655 -24.45 9.93 -18.29
N TYR A 656 -23.39 10.02 -17.48
CA TYR A 656 -22.13 9.32 -17.76
C TYR A 656 -22.30 7.80 -17.74
N PHE A 657 -22.91 7.24 -16.68
CA PHE A 657 -23.02 5.79 -16.53
C PHE A 657 -24.02 5.14 -17.50
N ASN A 658 -24.97 5.92 -18.03
CA ASN A 658 -25.88 5.46 -19.10
C ASN A 658 -25.37 5.80 -20.51
N SER A 659 -24.12 6.27 -20.65
CA SER A 659 -23.49 6.59 -21.95
C SER A 659 -24.33 7.54 -22.82
N VAL A 660 -24.96 8.55 -22.21
CA VAL A 660 -25.83 9.50 -22.93
C VAL A 660 -25.00 10.41 -23.85
N THR A 661 -25.25 10.31 -25.16
CA THR A 661 -24.56 11.07 -26.22
C THR A 661 -25.37 12.30 -26.65
N HIS A 662 -25.62 13.24 -25.72
CA HIS A 662 -26.33 14.49 -26.06
C HIS A 662 -25.35 15.65 -26.30
N GLY A 663 -25.55 16.43 -27.37
CA GLY A 663 -24.61 17.48 -27.81
C GLY A 663 -24.31 18.58 -26.77
N LEU A 664 -25.28 18.91 -25.91
CA LEU A 664 -25.09 19.87 -24.79
C LEU A 664 -24.20 19.34 -23.67
N TRP A 665 -24.13 18.01 -23.47
CA TRP A 665 -23.33 17.37 -22.43
C TRP A 665 -21.85 17.21 -22.85
N LEU A 666 -21.61 16.91 -24.13
CA LEU A 666 -20.27 16.81 -24.70
C LEU A 666 -19.48 18.14 -24.63
N ALA A 667 -20.18 19.28 -24.60
CA ALA A 667 -19.57 20.60 -24.47
C ALA A 667 -19.05 20.92 -23.05
N THR A 668 -19.54 20.20 -22.02
CA THR A 668 -19.16 20.38 -20.62
C THR A 668 -18.17 19.32 -20.10
N SER A 669 -17.92 18.27 -20.87
CA SER A 669 -17.15 17.08 -20.44
C SER A 669 -15.72 16.97 -20.99
N ASN A 670 -15.25 17.96 -21.77
CA ASN A 670 -13.89 17.99 -22.35
C ASN A 670 -12.91 18.81 -21.50
#